data_AF-A0A087Y0B5-F1
#
_entry.id   AF-A0A087Y0B5-F1
#
_cell.length_a   1.000
_cell.length_b   1.000
_cell.length_c   1.000
_cell.angle_alpha   90.00
_cell.angle_beta   90.00
_cell.angle_gamma   90.00
#
_symmetry.space_group_name_H-M   'P 1'
#
loop_
_entity.id
_entity.type
_entity.pdbx_description
1 polymer ?
#
loop_
_entity_poly.entity_id
_entity_poly.type
_entity_poly.pdbx_seq_one_letter_code
_entity_poly.pdbx_strand_id
1 'polypeptide(L)'
;MQWQNWANWSLPLQLHSDLDRGDGQVTYHLSGDGAMSIFTIDERTGDIHATRRLDREQQASYVLRAQVRDRISQLLLEPESQFTIRVQDINDNAPRFLDGPYAARVPERAPAGTSVVTVTATDADDPTYGTAAQIVYSLLQGGPYFTVDPNTGVVRTALPDLDRETRDRYQLVVQARDLLGRRGALSGTTAVTVTLTDVNDNPPRFPRRNYRFSIPESVPAPAVVARIKAVDPDLGQNAEVEYRVLDGDGPGTFRVLTDPNTQEGLLMLLKGLDFEVQSSYLLRVEASNRQTDARFLLAGPFNDEVLVQVQVEDEDESPVFSESVHHLSVSEDAPVGTSVGAVSAHDPDRSNSSIRYSIDRKSDIGGFFDIDSSSGTIRTSRLLDREVRVQHNITIIAMETSDPSQAGSALVLVSVTDVNDNPPSFGAESRTLICEDVRPGQVVGILSAMDPDDPEDGHHFLFSLPAGSDANLSFSLTDNGDNTASVLALQPGLRLRDQPVHLVAVVIADSGRPSLSSTNTLTVSVCRCDRYGNQRHCSRDEPHHVAVATAAVLTGLLTFLGTQRVAMVTAAVRSRRQEEVEDEERDAQENFACYDDEGGGEEDTKAFNMAALRHLDRPDPTGGSADLEARKPQLLKPNLDHTAPPADFLPMSWNGRGSAACSICSISSISSPGPAEPDQNFSFLMTWASRFWKLADLYEPRGVEPEEDS
;
A
#
# COMPACT_ATOMS: atom_id res chain seq x y z
N MET A 1 44.12 -11.61 74.65
CA MET A 1 43.83 -12.37 75.88
C MET A 1 45.11 -13.03 76.37
N GLN A 2 45.16 -13.47 77.63
CA GLN A 2 46.38 -14.00 78.26
C GLN A 2 46.78 -15.35 77.63
N TRP A 3 48.08 -15.55 77.43
CA TRP A 3 48.65 -16.85 77.07
C TRP A 3 48.58 -17.78 78.30
N GLN A 4 47.69 -18.77 78.27
CA GLN A 4 47.69 -19.85 79.24
C GLN A 4 48.41 -21.06 78.63
N ASN A 5 49.49 -21.50 79.29
CA ASN A 5 50.19 -22.73 78.94
C ASN A 5 49.25 -23.93 79.14
N TRP A 6 48.91 -24.63 78.06
CA TRP A 6 48.33 -25.97 78.12
C TRP A 6 49.45 -27.00 78.13
N ALA A 7 50.04 -27.21 79.30
CA ALA A 7 50.99 -28.29 79.58
C ALA A 7 50.51 -29.04 80.82
N ASN A 8 49.50 -29.89 80.62
CA ASN A 8 48.87 -30.82 81.58
C ASN A 8 47.63 -31.42 80.85
N TRP A 9 47.45 -32.72 80.63
CA TRP A 9 48.15 -33.90 81.14
C TRP A 9 48.43 -34.89 80.00
N SER A 10 49.70 -35.11 79.69
CA SER A 10 50.16 -36.38 79.13
C SER A 10 51.30 -36.87 80.03
N LEU A 11 51.18 -38.08 80.56
CA LEU A 11 52.36 -38.77 81.09
C LEU A 11 53.38 -38.85 79.94
N PRO A 12 54.69 -38.65 80.20
CA PRO A 12 55.69 -38.91 79.16
C PRO A 12 55.50 -40.34 78.66
N LEU A 13 55.62 -40.54 77.35
CA LEU A 13 55.48 -41.87 76.77
C LEU A 13 56.74 -42.66 77.11
N GLN A 14 56.73 -43.26 78.29
CA GLN A 14 57.89 -43.93 78.88
C GLN A 14 57.88 -45.42 78.53
N LEU A 15 59.01 -45.91 78.04
CA LEU A 15 59.28 -47.34 77.92
C LEU A 15 60.06 -47.78 79.15
N HIS A 16 59.72 -48.97 79.67
CA HIS A 16 60.35 -49.54 80.84
C HIS A 16 60.62 -51.03 80.63
N SER A 17 61.87 -51.43 80.87
CA SER A 17 62.33 -52.82 80.90
C SER A 17 62.14 -53.41 82.30
N ASP A 18 61.73 -54.67 82.43
CA ASP A 18 61.65 -55.34 83.74
C ASP A 18 63.02 -55.70 84.33
N LEU A 19 64.09 -55.54 83.53
CA LEU A 19 65.49 -55.63 83.93
C LEU A 19 66.04 -54.30 84.46
N ASP A 20 65.39 -53.17 84.18
CA ASP A 20 65.81 -51.86 84.67
C ASP A 20 65.39 -51.64 86.13
N ARG A 21 66.36 -51.80 87.03
CA ARG A 21 66.17 -51.61 88.48
C ARG A 21 66.33 -50.16 88.94
N GLY A 22 66.42 -49.20 88.01
CA GLY A 22 66.69 -47.79 88.31
C GLY A 22 68.13 -47.49 88.74
N ASP A 23 69.04 -48.46 88.61
CA ASP A 23 70.48 -48.32 88.92
C ASP A 23 71.30 -47.77 87.73
N GLY A 24 70.69 -47.64 86.55
CA GLY A 24 71.32 -47.09 85.36
C GLY A 24 72.35 -48.01 84.70
N GLN A 25 72.18 -49.33 84.83
CA GLN A 25 72.91 -50.35 84.06
C GLN A 25 72.36 -50.57 82.65
N VAL A 26 71.14 -50.12 82.38
CA VAL A 26 70.44 -50.27 81.10
C VAL A 26 70.56 -48.98 80.25
N THR A 27 70.63 -49.12 78.92
CA THR A 27 70.40 -48.02 77.97
C THR A 27 69.27 -48.35 76.99
N TYR A 28 68.35 -47.40 76.83
CA TYR A 28 67.23 -47.48 75.88
C TYR A 28 67.61 -46.85 74.53
N HIS A 29 67.34 -47.53 73.43
CA HIS A 29 67.55 -47.01 72.07
C HIS A 29 66.30 -47.15 71.21
N LEU A 30 66.08 -46.16 70.34
CA LEU A 30 64.90 -46.04 69.48
C LEU A 30 65.29 -46.12 67.99
N SER A 31 64.57 -46.93 67.22
CA SER A 31 64.72 -47.11 65.78
C SER A 31 63.34 -47.12 65.08
N GLY A 32 63.31 -47.08 63.75
CA GLY A 32 62.07 -47.03 62.96
C GLY A 32 61.65 -45.62 62.52
N ASP A 33 60.37 -45.44 62.22
CA ASP A 33 59.85 -44.27 61.50
C ASP A 33 59.95 -43.00 62.35
N GLY A 34 60.79 -42.06 61.92
CA GLY A 34 60.99 -40.79 62.64
C GLY A 34 61.85 -40.89 63.90
N ALA A 35 62.48 -42.04 64.17
CA ALA A 35 63.47 -42.15 65.24
C ALA A 35 64.63 -41.15 65.02
N MET A 36 65.15 -40.59 66.11
CA MET A 36 66.24 -39.60 66.15
C MET A 36 66.02 -38.30 65.35
N SER A 37 64.85 -38.11 64.75
CA SER A 37 64.52 -36.98 63.86
C SER A 37 63.19 -36.31 64.22
N ILE A 38 62.22 -37.10 64.68
CA ILE A 38 60.90 -36.67 65.17
C ILE A 38 60.73 -37.08 66.63
N PHE A 39 61.16 -38.29 66.98
CA PHE A 39 61.11 -38.84 68.33
C PHE A 39 62.51 -39.21 68.81
N THR A 40 62.84 -38.80 70.03
CA THR A 40 64.06 -39.17 70.74
C THR A 40 63.70 -39.81 72.07
N ILE A 41 64.43 -40.85 72.46
CA ILE A 41 64.30 -41.47 73.78
C ILE A 41 65.44 -40.97 74.68
N ASP A 42 65.14 -40.66 75.94
CA ASP A 42 66.19 -40.52 76.96
C ASP A 42 66.74 -41.92 77.24
N GLU A 43 68.02 -42.13 76.89
CA GLU A 43 68.67 -43.44 77.01
C GLU A 43 68.73 -43.96 78.45
N ARG A 44 68.49 -43.11 79.45
CA ARG A 44 68.62 -43.39 80.89
C ARG A 44 67.28 -43.51 81.63
N THR A 45 66.20 -42.90 81.14
CA THR A 45 64.86 -42.97 81.75
C THR A 45 63.84 -43.72 80.91
N GLY A 46 64.10 -43.91 79.61
CA GLY A 46 63.14 -44.49 78.67
C GLY A 46 62.03 -43.55 78.22
N ASP A 47 62.07 -42.27 78.61
CA ASP A 47 61.09 -41.26 78.22
C ASP A 47 61.22 -40.90 76.73
N ILE A 48 60.13 -41.00 75.97
CA ILE A 48 60.09 -40.58 74.57
C ILE A 48 59.58 -39.14 74.48
N HIS A 49 60.37 -38.29 73.84
CA HIS A 49 60.06 -36.90 73.54
C HIS A 49 59.93 -36.66 72.04
N ALA A 50 58.94 -35.86 71.64
CA ALA A 50 58.87 -35.32 70.29
C ALA A 50 59.81 -34.10 70.19
N THR A 51 60.75 -34.11 69.23
CA THR A 51 61.72 -33.03 69.01
C THR A 51 61.15 -31.87 68.19
N ARG A 52 60.02 -32.09 67.52
CA ARG A 52 59.31 -31.12 66.68
C ARG A 52 57.80 -31.25 66.88
N ARG A 53 57.05 -30.26 66.42
CA ARG A 53 55.58 -30.33 66.39
C ARG A 53 55.14 -31.50 65.50
N LEU A 54 54.10 -32.20 65.93
CA LEU A 54 53.45 -33.26 65.17
C LEU A 54 52.26 -32.65 64.42
N ASP A 55 51.98 -33.21 63.25
CA ASP A 55 50.95 -32.81 62.30
C ASP A 55 50.33 -34.14 61.82
N ARG A 56 49.04 -34.34 62.10
CA ARG A 56 48.37 -35.64 61.88
C ARG A 56 48.02 -35.81 60.40
N GLU A 57 47.66 -34.71 59.75
CA GLU A 57 47.30 -34.56 58.34
C GLU A 57 48.51 -34.87 57.45
N GLN A 58 49.73 -34.55 57.92
CA GLN A 58 50.99 -34.98 57.34
C GLN A 58 51.29 -36.46 57.64
N GLN A 59 51.20 -36.91 58.90
CA GLN A 59 51.42 -38.31 59.25
C GLN A 59 50.75 -38.73 60.58
N ALA A 60 49.62 -39.43 60.48
CA ALA A 60 48.79 -39.84 61.63
C ALA A 60 49.40 -40.93 62.53
N SER A 61 50.38 -41.72 62.05
CA SER A 61 51.04 -42.73 62.90
C SER A 61 52.49 -43.03 62.50
N TYR A 62 53.27 -43.44 63.50
CA TYR A 62 54.68 -43.78 63.39
C TYR A 62 54.94 -45.16 63.98
N VAL A 63 55.54 -46.06 63.20
CA VAL A 63 55.92 -47.39 63.69
C VAL A 63 57.37 -47.35 64.17
N LEU A 64 57.52 -47.47 65.48
CA LEU A 64 58.81 -47.37 66.17
C LEU A 64 59.18 -48.71 66.82
N ARG A 65 60.47 -48.87 67.05
CA ARG A 65 61.09 -50.06 67.61
C ARG A 65 62.02 -49.64 68.73
N ALA A 66 61.87 -50.26 69.89
CA ALA A 66 62.72 -50.03 71.04
C ALA A 66 63.63 -51.23 71.29
N GLN A 67 64.88 -50.93 71.64
CA GLN A 67 65.88 -51.91 72.06
C GLN A 67 66.45 -51.53 73.42
N VAL A 68 66.64 -52.53 74.26
CA VAL A 68 67.18 -52.39 75.61
C VAL A 68 68.55 -53.05 75.64
N ARG A 69 69.59 -52.30 76.04
CA ARG A 69 70.99 -52.79 76.03
C ARG A 69 71.65 -52.62 77.38
N ASP A 70 72.64 -53.47 77.66
CA ASP A 70 73.54 -53.29 78.78
C ASP A 70 74.50 -52.13 78.49
N ARG A 71 74.58 -51.17 79.42
CA ARG A 71 75.29 -49.92 79.23
C ARG A 71 76.79 -50.08 78.98
N ILE A 72 77.41 -51.13 79.52
CA ILE A 72 78.87 -51.34 79.47
C ILE A 72 79.25 -52.24 78.30
N SER A 73 78.59 -53.40 78.17
CA SER A 73 78.87 -54.42 77.16
C SER A 73 78.15 -54.18 75.82
N GLN A 74 77.17 -53.28 75.79
CA GLN A 74 76.31 -52.98 74.62
C GLN A 74 75.53 -54.20 74.10
N LEU A 75 75.46 -55.28 74.89
CA LEU A 75 74.70 -56.47 74.54
C LEU A 75 73.20 -56.18 74.64
N LEU A 76 72.44 -56.70 73.68
CA LEU A 76 70.98 -56.63 73.70
C LEU A 76 70.43 -57.48 74.86
N LEU A 77 69.68 -56.85 75.77
CA LEU A 77 69.11 -57.49 76.96
C LEU A 77 67.71 -58.05 76.70
N GLU A 78 66.93 -57.40 75.84
CA GLU A 78 65.57 -57.79 75.47
C GLU A 78 65.40 -57.81 73.93
N PRO A 79 64.52 -58.65 73.37
CA PRO A 79 64.18 -58.59 71.96
C PRO A 79 63.58 -57.23 71.59
N GLU A 80 63.79 -56.80 70.34
CA GLU A 80 63.28 -55.52 69.86
C GLU A 80 61.73 -55.47 69.93
N SER A 81 61.20 -54.48 70.66
CA SER A 81 59.77 -54.30 70.86
C SER A 81 59.23 -53.26 69.88
N GLN A 82 58.29 -53.65 69.02
CA GLN A 82 57.63 -52.75 68.07
C GLN A 82 56.37 -52.15 68.70
N PHE A 83 56.23 -50.83 68.63
CA PHE A 83 55.06 -50.08 69.07
C PHE A 83 54.67 -49.03 68.03
N THR A 84 53.49 -48.44 68.19
CA THR A 84 52.98 -47.42 67.26
C THR A 84 52.56 -46.19 68.04
N ILE A 85 53.21 -45.06 67.76
CA ILE A 85 52.72 -43.75 68.20
C ILE A 85 51.60 -43.35 67.24
N ARG A 86 50.40 -43.15 67.77
CA ARG A 86 49.27 -42.56 67.04
C ARG A 86 49.17 -41.09 67.44
N VAL A 87 49.20 -40.20 66.47
CA VAL A 87 48.98 -38.77 66.70
C VAL A 87 47.48 -38.57 66.95
N GLN A 88 47.13 -37.85 68.02
CA GLN A 88 45.73 -37.47 68.28
C GLN A 88 45.38 -36.22 67.47
N ASP A 89 44.17 -36.20 66.95
CA ASP A 89 43.63 -35.12 66.14
C ASP A 89 43.30 -33.88 66.97
N ILE A 90 43.44 -32.70 66.36
CA ILE A 90 43.00 -31.41 66.91
C ILE A 90 42.32 -30.63 65.79
N ASN A 91 41.33 -29.79 66.15
CA ASN A 91 40.56 -29.05 65.17
C ASN A 91 41.32 -27.79 64.67
N ASP A 92 42.39 -27.97 63.91
CA ASP A 92 43.23 -26.88 63.41
C ASP A 92 43.12 -26.62 61.89
N ASN A 93 42.36 -27.44 61.16
CA ASN A 93 41.94 -27.15 59.79
C ASN A 93 40.53 -26.58 59.74
N ALA A 94 40.27 -25.74 58.73
CA ALA A 94 38.97 -25.12 58.52
C ALA A 94 38.29 -25.71 57.27
N PRO A 95 36.96 -25.89 57.26
CA PRO A 95 36.26 -26.45 56.11
C PRO A 95 36.51 -25.62 54.85
N ARG A 96 37.04 -26.26 53.80
CA ARG A 96 37.36 -25.61 52.52
C ARG A 96 36.44 -26.09 51.40
N PHE A 97 35.79 -25.16 50.71
CA PHE A 97 35.02 -25.45 49.50
C PHE A 97 35.93 -25.90 48.35
N LEU A 98 35.49 -26.90 47.58
CA LEU A 98 36.27 -27.49 46.49
C LEU A 98 36.24 -26.65 45.20
N ASP A 99 35.04 -26.21 44.79
CA ASP A 99 34.80 -25.62 43.46
C ASP A 99 34.29 -24.17 43.54
N GLY A 100 34.54 -23.48 44.66
CA GLY A 100 34.12 -22.10 44.87
C GLY A 100 34.97 -21.08 44.10
N PRO A 101 34.40 -19.96 43.61
CA PRO A 101 33.00 -19.53 43.74
C PRO A 101 32.07 -20.24 42.75
N TYR A 102 30.84 -20.52 43.19
CA TYR A 102 29.85 -21.25 42.40
C TYR A 102 28.97 -20.30 41.58
N ALA A 103 28.50 -20.77 40.41
CA ALA A 103 27.49 -20.10 39.59
C ALA A 103 26.38 -21.09 39.22
N ALA A 104 25.13 -20.64 39.27
CA ALA A 104 23.96 -21.47 39.02
C ALA A 104 22.85 -20.70 38.29
N ARG A 105 21.96 -21.43 37.63
CA ARG A 105 20.78 -20.89 36.95
C ARG A 105 19.54 -21.63 37.43
N VAL A 106 18.45 -20.92 37.67
CA VAL A 106 17.16 -21.48 38.07
C VAL A 106 16.05 -20.68 37.38
N PRO A 107 14.97 -21.31 36.90
CA PRO A 107 13.81 -20.57 36.42
C PRO A 107 13.26 -19.64 37.49
N GLU A 108 12.75 -18.48 37.07
CA GLU A 108 11.84 -17.73 37.91
C GLU A 108 10.50 -18.45 38.09
N ARG A 109 9.68 -17.96 39.02
CA ARG A 109 8.46 -18.65 39.50
C ARG A 109 8.70 -20.11 39.92
N ALA A 110 9.96 -20.53 40.14
CA ALA A 110 10.30 -21.89 40.51
C ALA A 110 9.69 -22.25 41.88
N PRO A 111 8.96 -23.38 41.99
CA PRO A 111 8.34 -23.79 43.25
C PRO A 111 9.35 -23.86 44.40
N ALA A 112 8.93 -23.48 45.60
CA ALA A 112 9.77 -23.63 46.80
C ALA A 112 10.26 -25.08 46.96
N GLY A 113 11.54 -25.25 47.29
CA GLY A 113 12.22 -26.54 47.35
C GLY A 113 12.95 -26.95 46.06
N THR A 114 12.88 -26.17 44.97
CA THR A 114 13.61 -26.43 43.72
C THR A 114 15.11 -26.41 43.97
N SER A 115 15.82 -27.45 43.52
CA SER A 115 17.28 -27.55 43.68
C SER A 115 18.00 -26.61 42.71
N VAL A 116 18.91 -25.79 43.24
CA VAL A 116 19.64 -24.77 42.46
C VAL A 116 21.07 -25.21 42.18
N VAL A 117 21.82 -25.58 43.22
CA VAL A 117 23.21 -26.05 43.14
C VAL A 117 23.59 -26.79 44.43
N THR A 118 24.49 -27.74 44.35
CA THR A 118 25.11 -28.37 45.53
C THR A 118 26.49 -27.76 45.73
N VAL A 119 26.76 -27.22 46.92
CA VAL A 119 28.11 -26.78 47.30
C VAL A 119 28.78 -27.83 48.18
N THR A 120 30.07 -28.06 47.94
CA THR A 120 30.83 -29.12 48.61
C THR A 120 32.05 -28.52 49.29
N ALA A 121 32.15 -28.74 50.61
CA ALA A 121 33.35 -28.46 51.38
C ALA A 121 33.93 -29.75 51.96
N THR A 122 35.24 -29.72 52.22
CA THR A 122 36.00 -30.80 52.87
C THR A 122 36.79 -30.23 54.03
N ASP A 123 36.88 -30.99 55.11
CA ASP A 123 37.83 -30.74 56.18
C ASP A 123 38.98 -31.76 56.12
N ALA A 124 40.14 -31.41 56.67
CA ALA A 124 41.33 -32.27 56.70
C ALA A 124 41.47 -33.05 58.02
N ASP A 125 40.84 -32.57 59.09
CA ASP A 125 40.82 -33.18 60.44
C ASP A 125 40.23 -34.62 60.42
N ASP A 126 40.32 -35.36 61.52
CA ASP A 126 39.89 -36.77 61.56
C ASP A 126 38.36 -36.93 61.72
N PRO A 127 37.64 -37.52 60.74
CA PRO A 127 36.18 -37.72 60.85
C PRO A 127 35.77 -38.75 61.91
N THR A 128 36.72 -39.51 62.45
CA THR A 128 36.47 -40.48 63.53
C THR A 128 36.78 -39.92 64.92
N TYR A 129 37.50 -38.79 65.01
CA TYR A 129 37.89 -38.17 66.29
C TYR A 129 36.90 -37.07 66.70
N GLY A 130 35.73 -37.49 67.16
CA GLY A 130 34.67 -36.58 67.62
C GLY A 130 33.88 -35.99 66.45
N THR A 131 33.79 -34.66 66.39
CA THR A 131 32.98 -33.93 65.38
C THR A 131 33.79 -32.88 64.62
N ALA A 132 35.13 -32.99 64.62
CA ALA A 132 36.04 -32.05 63.96
C ALA A 132 35.80 -32.00 62.44
N ALA A 133 35.94 -33.12 61.72
CA ALA A 133 35.68 -33.12 60.28
C ALA A 133 34.18 -33.17 59.87
N GLN A 134 33.23 -33.00 60.80
CA GLN A 134 31.80 -33.01 60.48
C GLN A 134 31.31 -31.60 60.12
N ILE A 135 31.07 -31.39 58.82
CA ILE A 135 30.67 -30.10 58.26
C ILE A 135 29.15 -29.91 58.34
N VAL A 136 28.73 -28.74 58.82
CA VAL A 136 27.37 -28.23 58.67
C VAL A 136 27.37 -26.97 57.80
N TYR A 137 26.48 -26.97 56.81
CA TYR A 137 26.27 -25.83 55.91
C TYR A 137 25.23 -24.86 56.48
N SER A 138 25.46 -23.56 56.27
CA SER A 138 24.48 -22.52 56.60
C SER A 138 24.55 -21.34 55.64
N LEU A 139 23.44 -20.62 55.49
CA LEU A 139 23.34 -19.49 54.57
C LEU A 139 23.50 -18.17 55.34
N LEU A 140 24.59 -17.44 55.07
CA LEU A 140 24.86 -16.14 55.69
C LEU A 140 24.18 -14.99 54.93
N GLN A 141 24.03 -15.14 53.61
CA GLN A 141 23.37 -14.18 52.73
C GLN A 141 22.62 -14.95 51.64
N GLY A 142 21.39 -14.53 51.31
CA GLY A 142 20.54 -15.19 50.30
C GLY A 142 19.11 -15.47 50.76
N GLY A 143 18.88 -15.50 52.08
CA GLY A 143 17.51 -15.48 52.62
C GLY A 143 16.80 -14.15 52.33
N PRO A 144 15.45 -14.14 52.24
CA PRO A 144 14.55 -15.28 52.46
C PRO A 144 14.37 -16.20 51.25
N TYR A 145 14.85 -15.80 50.06
CA TYR A 145 14.57 -16.48 48.79
C TYR A 145 15.21 -17.85 48.61
N PHE A 146 16.34 -18.10 49.27
CA PHE A 146 17.07 -19.37 49.21
C PHE A 146 17.30 -19.97 50.60
N THR A 147 17.42 -21.29 50.66
CA THR A 147 17.89 -22.05 51.81
C THR A 147 19.02 -22.98 51.38
N VAL A 148 19.83 -23.45 52.32
CA VAL A 148 20.80 -24.53 52.10
C VAL A 148 20.49 -25.67 53.05
N ASP A 149 20.50 -26.90 52.54
CA ASP A 149 20.38 -28.08 53.38
C ASP A 149 21.66 -28.24 54.24
N PRO A 150 21.53 -28.31 55.58
CA PRO A 150 22.68 -28.23 56.48
C PRO A 150 23.62 -29.44 56.40
N ASN A 151 23.15 -30.59 55.89
CA ASN A 151 23.92 -31.84 55.88
C ASN A 151 24.48 -32.17 54.49
N THR A 152 23.79 -31.72 53.42
CA THR A 152 24.10 -32.09 52.03
C THR A 152 24.64 -30.94 51.19
N GLY A 153 24.59 -29.69 51.67
CA GLY A 153 25.07 -28.52 50.93
C GLY A 153 24.21 -28.15 49.72
N VAL A 154 23.03 -28.77 49.55
CA VAL A 154 22.11 -28.47 48.46
C VAL A 154 21.40 -27.14 48.73
N VAL A 155 21.67 -26.15 47.89
CA VAL A 155 20.95 -24.86 47.87
C VAL A 155 19.63 -25.05 47.13
N ARG A 156 18.53 -24.61 47.76
CA ARG A 156 17.16 -24.68 47.21
C ARG A 156 16.49 -23.32 47.22
N THR A 157 15.53 -23.11 46.31
CA THR A 157 14.56 -22.02 46.44
C THR A 157 13.73 -22.22 47.71
N ALA A 158 13.36 -21.13 48.37
CA ALA A 158 12.60 -21.15 49.62
C ALA A 158 11.27 -20.39 49.50
N LEU A 159 11.17 -19.43 48.58
CA LEU A 159 9.95 -18.74 48.21
C LEU A 159 9.66 -18.94 46.71
N PRO A 160 8.39 -18.94 46.28
CA PRO A 160 7.98 -19.10 44.88
C PRO A 160 7.94 -17.77 44.09
N ASP A 161 8.26 -16.64 44.73
CA ASP A 161 8.14 -15.28 44.20
C ASP A 161 9.46 -14.75 43.58
N LEU A 162 10.35 -15.65 43.16
CA LEU A 162 11.48 -15.29 42.29
C LEU A 162 10.94 -14.75 40.98
N ASP A 163 11.43 -13.57 40.60
CA ASP A 163 10.88 -12.68 39.56
C ASP A 163 12.06 -11.94 38.91
N ARG A 164 12.31 -12.20 37.63
CA ARG A 164 13.50 -11.75 36.91
C ARG A 164 13.36 -10.30 36.46
N GLU A 165 12.15 -9.87 36.14
CA GLU A 165 11.77 -8.51 35.76
C GLU A 165 12.05 -7.54 36.92
N THR A 166 11.79 -7.97 38.16
CA THR A 166 12.20 -7.26 39.37
C THR A 166 13.69 -7.46 39.68
N ARG A 167 14.21 -8.69 39.62
CA ARG A 167 15.60 -9.01 39.98
C ARG A 167 16.14 -10.30 39.35
N ASP A 168 16.92 -10.14 38.30
CA ASP A 168 17.59 -11.23 37.57
C ASP A 168 18.69 -11.99 38.37
N ARG A 169 19.36 -11.35 39.34
CA ARG A 169 20.56 -11.91 39.98
C ARG A 169 20.61 -11.81 41.51
N TYR A 170 20.96 -12.93 42.12
CA TYR A 170 21.16 -13.10 43.56
C TYR A 170 22.59 -13.51 43.85
N GLN A 171 23.18 -12.91 44.90
CA GLN A 171 24.48 -13.28 45.44
C GLN A 171 24.25 -13.88 46.82
N LEU A 172 24.62 -15.14 46.96
CA LEU A 172 24.50 -15.90 48.20
C LEU A 172 25.90 -16.07 48.80
N VAL A 173 25.96 -16.15 50.13
CA VAL A 173 27.18 -16.52 50.87
C VAL A 173 26.85 -17.74 51.70
N VAL A 174 27.46 -18.87 51.36
CA VAL A 174 27.30 -20.14 52.09
C VAL A 174 28.52 -20.35 52.97
N GLN A 175 28.28 -20.66 54.25
CA GLN A 175 29.29 -21.05 55.21
C GLN A 175 29.29 -22.57 55.37
N ALA A 176 30.48 -23.17 55.33
CA ALA A 176 30.73 -24.51 55.83
C ALA A 176 31.45 -24.35 57.18
N ARG A 177 30.93 -25.00 58.23
CA ARG A 177 31.46 -24.91 59.59
C ARG A 177 31.63 -26.31 60.16
N ASP A 178 32.71 -26.57 60.86
CA ASP A 178 32.82 -27.81 61.63
C ASP A 178 31.86 -27.82 62.84
N LEU A 179 31.70 -28.99 63.45
CA LEU A 179 30.81 -29.21 64.58
C LEU A 179 31.51 -29.15 65.95
N LEU A 180 32.73 -28.61 66.08
CA LEU A 180 33.49 -28.59 67.34
C LEU A 180 33.08 -27.45 68.32
N GLY A 181 31.78 -27.33 68.55
CA GLY A 181 31.19 -26.50 69.60
C GLY A 181 31.42 -24.98 69.46
N ARG A 182 30.94 -24.21 70.45
CA ARG A 182 30.95 -22.73 70.38
C ARG A 182 32.31 -22.06 70.66
N ARG A 183 33.37 -22.82 70.97
CA ARG A 183 34.68 -22.29 71.38
C ARG A 183 35.89 -22.87 70.63
N GLY A 184 35.69 -23.84 69.74
CA GLY A 184 36.74 -24.42 68.88
C GLY A 184 36.45 -24.30 67.38
N ALA A 185 35.18 -24.34 66.99
CA ALA A 185 34.80 -24.47 65.59
C ALA A 185 35.28 -23.36 64.64
N LEU A 186 35.88 -23.79 63.55
CA LEU A 186 36.35 -23.05 62.38
C LEU A 186 35.30 -23.06 61.27
N SER A 187 35.49 -22.21 60.25
CA SER A 187 34.55 -22.12 59.12
C SER A 187 35.19 -21.53 57.87
N GLY A 188 34.85 -22.08 56.71
CA GLY A 188 35.05 -21.45 55.41
C GLY A 188 33.76 -20.85 54.85
N THR A 189 33.89 -19.92 53.91
CA THR A 189 32.76 -19.31 53.20
C THR A 189 33.01 -19.32 51.69
N THR A 190 31.96 -19.56 50.90
CA THR A 190 31.99 -19.42 49.44
C THR A 190 30.85 -18.52 48.95
N ALA A 191 31.08 -17.85 47.82
CA ALA A 191 30.04 -17.11 47.12
C ALA A 191 29.33 -18.01 46.11
N VAL A 192 28.02 -17.87 45.99
CA VAL A 192 27.19 -18.50 44.96
C VAL A 192 26.45 -17.40 44.20
N THR A 193 26.67 -17.29 42.89
CA THR A 193 25.88 -16.39 42.04
C THR A 193 24.75 -17.18 41.40
N VAL A 194 23.51 -16.83 41.73
CA VAL A 194 22.31 -17.40 41.10
C VAL A 194 21.74 -16.38 40.13
N THR A 195 21.62 -16.76 38.86
CA THR A 195 20.96 -15.96 37.82
C THR A 195 19.63 -16.62 37.47
N LEU A 196 18.53 -15.87 37.51
CA LEU A 196 17.23 -16.37 37.10
C LEU A 196 17.22 -16.60 35.58
N THR A 197 16.49 -17.62 35.13
CA THR A 197 16.18 -17.82 33.72
C THR A 197 14.74 -17.47 33.46
N ASP A 198 14.58 -16.69 32.40
CA ASP A 198 13.32 -16.18 31.87
C ASP A 198 12.24 -17.27 31.76
N VAL A 199 11.01 -16.93 32.16
CA VAL A 199 9.81 -17.73 31.95
C VAL A 199 8.74 -16.81 31.38
N ASN A 200 8.02 -17.28 30.34
CA ASN A 200 6.93 -16.56 29.70
C ASN A 200 5.74 -16.40 30.65
N ASP A 201 5.75 -15.31 31.41
CA ASP A 201 4.86 -15.08 32.55
C ASP A 201 4.21 -13.70 32.52
N ASN A 202 4.72 -12.79 31.69
CA ASN A 202 4.09 -11.52 31.38
C ASN A 202 3.49 -11.54 29.95
N PRO A 203 2.22 -11.14 29.78
CA PRO A 203 1.65 -10.93 28.45
C PRO A 203 2.02 -9.55 27.90
N PRO A 204 2.11 -9.37 26.57
CA PRO A 204 2.36 -8.06 25.97
C PRO A 204 1.23 -7.08 26.33
N ARG A 205 1.56 -5.85 26.72
CA ARG A 205 0.57 -4.82 27.10
C ARG A 205 0.73 -3.52 26.33
N PHE A 206 -0.37 -2.98 25.83
CA PHE A 206 -0.38 -1.65 25.25
C PHE A 206 -0.31 -0.56 26.34
N PRO A 207 0.64 0.39 26.28
CA PRO A 207 0.71 1.50 27.23
C PRO A 207 -0.49 2.46 27.17
N ARG A 208 -1.31 2.37 26.12
CA ARG A 208 -2.52 3.18 25.89
C ARG A 208 -3.67 2.26 25.52
N ARG A 209 -4.89 2.58 25.99
CA ARG A 209 -6.11 1.83 25.66
C ARG A 209 -6.73 2.19 24.31
N ASN A 210 -6.43 3.39 23.81
CA ASN A 210 -6.86 3.86 22.50
C ASN A 210 -5.69 4.56 21.80
N TYR A 211 -5.54 4.34 20.50
CA TYR A 211 -4.71 5.15 19.60
C TYR A 211 -5.60 5.95 18.65
N ARG A 212 -5.13 7.13 18.24
CA ARG A 212 -5.76 7.99 17.25
C ARG A 212 -4.72 8.42 16.24
N PHE A 213 -5.04 8.25 14.97
CA PHE A 213 -4.24 8.69 13.82
C PHE A 213 -5.17 9.38 12.82
N SER A 214 -4.65 10.38 12.14
CA SER A 214 -5.30 11.02 10.99
C SER A 214 -4.44 10.75 9.75
N ILE A 215 -5.08 10.48 8.61
CA ILE A 215 -4.43 10.09 7.36
C ILE A 215 -5.19 10.75 6.20
N PRO A 216 -4.55 11.54 5.33
CA PRO A 216 -5.17 12.02 4.09
C PRO A 216 -5.66 10.87 3.22
N GLU A 217 -6.80 11.03 2.56
CA GLU A 217 -7.31 9.98 1.67
C GLU A 217 -6.41 9.72 0.45
N SER A 218 -5.72 10.77 0.00
CA SER A 218 -4.74 10.79 -1.08
C SER A 218 -3.50 9.91 -0.83
N VAL A 219 -3.38 9.27 0.34
CA VAL A 219 -2.24 8.40 0.68
C VAL A 219 -2.22 7.14 -0.21
N PRO A 220 -1.15 6.90 -0.99
CA PRO A 220 -1.09 5.80 -1.93
C PRO A 220 -0.95 4.45 -1.22
N ALA A 221 -1.82 3.50 -1.56
CA ALA A 221 -1.70 2.12 -1.09
C ALA A 221 -0.78 1.27 -2.00
N PRO A 222 0.06 0.37 -1.46
CA PRO A 222 0.22 0.08 -0.04
C PRO A 222 1.26 0.98 0.66
N ALA A 223 0.94 1.45 1.88
CA ALA A 223 1.83 2.29 2.69
C ALA A 223 1.74 1.98 4.18
N VAL A 224 2.82 2.24 4.95
CA VAL A 224 2.79 2.22 6.42
C VAL A 224 2.31 3.59 6.90
N VAL A 225 1.14 3.63 7.54
CA VAL A 225 0.46 4.87 7.92
C VAL A 225 0.55 5.19 9.41
N ALA A 226 0.75 4.18 10.27
CA ALA A 226 0.94 4.40 11.69
C ALA A 226 1.80 3.31 12.34
N ARG A 227 2.25 3.59 13.57
CA ARG A 227 3.00 2.66 14.43
C ARG A 227 2.35 2.58 15.80
N ILE A 228 2.11 1.37 16.28
CA ILE A 228 1.64 1.07 17.63
C ILE A 228 2.64 0.13 18.31
N LYS A 229 2.68 0.12 19.65
CA LYS A 229 3.61 -0.75 20.39
C LYS A 229 2.96 -1.27 21.65
N ALA A 230 2.90 -2.59 21.77
CA ALA A 230 2.77 -3.27 23.05
C ALA A 230 4.17 -3.50 23.64
N VAL A 231 4.25 -3.58 24.96
CA VAL A 231 5.49 -3.83 25.71
C VAL A 231 5.32 -5.15 26.44
N ASP A 232 6.28 -6.02 26.23
CA ASP A 232 6.42 -7.32 26.88
C ASP A 232 7.77 -7.28 27.65
N PRO A 233 7.79 -7.47 28.99
CA PRO A 233 9.00 -7.27 29.80
C PRO A 233 9.94 -8.49 29.84
N ASP A 234 9.50 -9.63 29.32
CA ASP A 234 10.23 -10.92 29.31
C ASP A 234 11.45 -10.87 28.34
N LEU A 235 12.15 -11.99 28.10
CA LEU A 235 13.36 -12.00 27.26
C LEU A 235 13.30 -12.92 26.03
N GLY A 236 13.83 -12.39 24.93
CA GLY A 236 13.97 -13.14 23.68
C GLY A 236 12.61 -13.52 23.11
N GLN A 237 12.40 -14.80 22.82
CA GLN A 237 11.14 -15.31 22.27
C GLN A 237 9.95 -15.11 23.21
N ASN A 238 10.20 -15.03 24.52
CA ASN A 238 9.15 -14.73 25.49
C ASN A 238 8.68 -13.27 25.45
N ALA A 239 9.35 -12.38 24.71
CA ALA A 239 8.92 -11.00 24.47
C ALA A 239 8.70 -10.68 22.98
N GLU A 240 8.61 -11.70 22.11
CA GLU A 240 8.31 -11.51 20.68
C GLU A 240 6.80 -11.31 20.47
N VAL A 241 6.43 -10.12 19.98
CA VAL A 241 5.02 -9.70 19.86
C VAL A 241 4.52 -9.82 18.43
N GLU A 242 3.48 -10.62 18.22
CA GLU A 242 2.72 -10.66 16.97
C GLU A 242 1.50 -9.74 17.05
N TYR A 243 1.33 -8.87 16.05
CA TYR A 243 0.17 -8.00 15.94
C TYR A 243 -0.78 -8.46 14.84
N ARG A 244 -2.09 -8.35 15.07
CA ARG A 244 -3.12 -8.58 14.05
C ARG A 244 -4.34 -7.69 14.25
N VAL A 245 -5.02 -7.35 13.16
CA VAL A 245 -6.38 -6.78 13.21
C VAL A 245 -7.35 -7.91 13.50
N LEU A 246 -8.28 -7.69 14.42
CA LEU A 246 -9.38 -8.61 14.74
C LEU A 246 -10.66 -8.22 13.98
N ASP A 247 -10.97 -6.93 13.93
CA ASP A 247 -12.10 -6.35 13.21
C ASP A 247 -11.90 -4.82 12.97
N GLY A 248 -12.82 -4.23 12.21
CA GLY A 248 -12.91 -2.78 11.97
C GLY A 248 -12.26 -2.26 10.69
N ASP A 249 -11.51 -3.10 9.97
CA ASP A 249 -10.80 -2.79 8.72
C ASP A 249 -11.67 -2.84 7.44
N GLY A 250 -12.99 -3.04 7.62
CA GLY A 250 -13.97 -3.00 6.53
C GLY A 250 -13.69 -4.07 5.46
N PRO A 251 -13.47 -3.69 4.19
CA PRO A 251 -13.22 -4.62 3.09
C PRO A 251 -11.75 -5.12 3.06
N GLY A 252 -11.06 -5.21 4.19
CA GLY A 252 -9.62 -5.52 4.24
C GLY A 252 -8.74 -4.34 3.86
N THR A 253 -9.12 -3.12 4.25
CA THR A 253 -8.39 -1.88 3.94
C THR A 253 -7.08 -1.76 4.73
N PHE A 254 -7.02 -2.34 5.93
CA PHE A 254 -5.88 -2.23 6.84
C PHE A 254 -5.30 -3.59 7.23
N ARG A 255 -4.01 -3.62 7.55
CA ARG A 255 -3.34 -4.76 8.18
C ARG A 255 -2.25 -4.28 9.11
N VAL A 256 -2.03 -4.97 10.23
CA VAL A 256 -0.84 -4.74 11.08
C VAL A 256 0.21 -5.83 10.81
N LEU A 257 1.48 -5.45 10.77
CA LEU A 257 2.65 -6.34 10.74
C LEU A 257 3.60 -6.01 11.89
N THR A 258 4.26 -7.01 12.48
CA THR A 258 5.39 -6.77 13.39
C THR A 258 6.63 -6.34 12.61
N ASP A 259 7.23 -5.21 12.98
CA ASP A 259 8.59 -4.83 12.58
C ASP A 259 9.60 -5.74 13.31
N PRO A 260 10.37 -6.59 12.60
CA PRO A 260 11.25 -7.57 13.24
C PRO A 260 12.39 -6.93 14.04
N ASN A 261 12.73 -5.66 13.78
CA ASN A 261 13.83 -4.96 14.46
C ASN A 261 13.36 -4.20 15.70
N THR A 262 12.16 -3.61 15.65
CA THR A 262 11.67 -2.71 16.70
C THR A 262 10.56 -3.32 17.56
N GLN A 263 9.99 -4.47 17.15
CA GLN A 263 8.81 -5.11 17.76
C GLN A 263 7.58 -4.18 17.81
N GLU A 264 7.50 -3.23 16.88
CA GLU A 264 6.35 -2.34 16.69
C GLU A 264 5.34 -2.94 15.71
N GLY A 265 4.06 -2.71 15.97
CA GLY A 265 2.98 -2.97 15.03
C GLY A 265 2.92 -1.85 13.99
N LEU A 266 3.33 -2.17 12.76
CA LEU A 266 3.22 -1.31 11.58
C LEU A 266 1.79 -1.42 11.04
N LEU A 267 0.98 -0.38 11.21
CA LEU A 267 -0.32 -0.29 10.56
C LEU A 267 -0.11 0.07 9.09
N MET A 268 -0.47 -0.85 8.20
CA MET A 268 -0.39 -0.71 6.76
C MET A 268 -1.77 -0.49 6.16
N LEU A 269 -1.84 0.48 5.25
CA LEU A 269 -2.92 0.67 4.30
C LEU A 269 -2.71 -0.28 3.11
N LEU A 270 -3.76 -0.99 2.69
CA LEU A 270 -3.75 -1.97 1.59
C LEU A 270 -4.61 -1.57 0.39
N LYS A 271 -5.55 -0.65 0.58
CA LYS A 271 -6.47 -0.11 -0.43
C LYS A 271 -6.50 1.41 -0.33
N GLY A 272 -6.87 2.10 -1.41
CA GLY A 272 -7.12 3.54 -1.33
C GLY A 272 -8.19 3.87 -0.29
N LEU A 273 -8.12 5.09 0.24
CA LEU A 273 -9.14 5.70 1.07
C LEU A 273 -10.01 6.61 0.19
N ASP A 274 -11.18 6.94 0.73
CA ASP A 274 -12.26 7.71 0.09
C ASP A 274 -13.11 8.23 1.27
N PHE A 275 -13.08 9.54 1.51
CA PHE A 275 -13.65 10.18 2.69
C PHE A 275 -15.18 10.18 2.63
N GLU A 276 -15.75 10.46 1.46
CA GLU A 276 -17.18 10.44 1.13
C GLU A 276 -17.81 9.07 1.43
N VAL A 277 -17.09 8.00 1.10
CA VAL A 277 -17.50 6.62 1.41
C VAL A 277 -17.26 6.29 2.88
N GLN A 278 -16.08 6.59 3.43
CA GLN A 278 -15.77 6.24 4.83
C GLN A 278 -14.70 7.12 5.51
N SER A 279 -15.12 8.28 6.02
CA SER A 279 -14.33 9.21 6.85
C SER A 279 -13.67 8.66 8.14
N SER A 280 -13.99 7.45 8.62
CA SER A 280 -13.28 6.87 9.78
C SER A 280 -13.36 5.34 9.91
N TYR A 281 -12.32 4.78 10.51
CA TYR A 281 -12.22 3.36 10.88
C TYR A 281 -11.93 3.22 12.38
N LEU A 282 -12.55 2.23 13.01
CA LEU A 282 -12.27 1.86 14.40
C LEU A 282 -11.78 0.42 14.43
N LEU A 283 -10.46 0.26 14.32
CA LEU A 283 -9.81 -1.05 14.25
C LEU A 283 -9.66 -1.61 15.66
N ARG A 284 -10.04 -2.88 15.88
CA ARG A 284 -9.64 -3.62 17.08
C ARG A 284 -8.39 -4.43 16.76
N VAL A 285 -7.29 -4.09 17.43
CA VAL A 285 -5.98 -4.68 17.17
C VAL A 285 -5.54 -5.48 18.40
N GLU A 286 -5.08 -6.70 18.17
CA GLU A 286 -4.49 -7.56 19.19
C GLU A 286 -2.96 -7.52 19.08
N ALA A 287 -2.30 -7.48 20.23
CA ALA A 287 -0.91 -7.91 20.41
C ALA A 287 -0.91 -9.23 21.19
N SER A 288 -0.23 -10.25 20.69
CA SER A 288 -0.13 -11.56 21.34
C SER A 288 1.29 -12.11 21.30
N ASN A 289 1.63 -12.91 22.32
CA ASN A 289 2.87 -13.66 22.34
C ASN A 289 2.64 -15.05 21.71
N ARG A 290 3.57 -15.52 20.88
CA ARG A 290 3.44 -16.85 20.23
C ARG A 290 3.74 -18.01 21.18
N GLN A 291 4.55 -17.78 22.20
CA GLN A 291 4.79 -18.76 23.24
C GLN A 291 3.79 -18.50 24.38
N THR A 292 3.03 -19.53 24.73
CA THR A 292 2.09 -19.49 25.85
C THR A 292 2.42 -20.65 26.77
N ASP A 293 2.89 -20.36 27.98
CA ASP A 293 3.12 -21.39 28.99
C ASP A 293 1.80 -21.71 29.71
N ALA A 294 1.39 -22.97 29.61
CA ALA A 294 0.13 -23.48 30.16
C ALA A 294 -0.04 -23.21 31.68
N ARG A 295 1.06 -23.00 32.41
CA ARG A 295 1.05 -22.68 33.84
C ARG A 295 0.42 -21.31 34.15
N PHE A 296 0.54 -20.35 33.23
CA PHE A 296 0.10 -18.96 33.44
C PHE A 296 -1.23 -18.61 32.74
N LEU A 297 -1.82 -19.54 31.98
CA LEU A 297 -3.15 -19.36 31.36
C LEU A 297 -4.28 -19.06 32.37
N LEU A 298 -4.10 -19.40 33.64
CA LEU A 298 -5.03 -19.05 34.72
C LEU A 298 -4.91 -17.59 35.19
N ALA A 299 -3.81 -16.90 34.88
CA ALA A 299 -3.61 -15.48 35.20
C ALA A 299 -4.31 -14.53 34.22
N GLY A 300 -4.64 -15.02 33.02
CA GLY A 300 -5.32 -14.27 31.97
C GLY A 300 -4.93 -14.76 30.57
N PRO A 301 -5.51 -14.18 29.52
CA PRO A 301 -5.08 -14.47 28.16
C PRO A 301 -3.72 -13.81 27.88
N PHE A 302 -2.87 -14.49 27.10
CA PHE A 302 -1.53 -14.01 26.70
C PHE A 302 -1.57 -13.03 25.51
N ASN A 303 -2.52 -12.11 25.59
CA ASN A 303 -2.74 -11.03 24.63
C ASN A 303 -3.23 -9.76 25.35
N ASP A 304 -3.21 -8.66 24.61
CA ASP A 304 -3.88 -7.40 24.96
C ASP A 304 -4.52 -6.85 23.70
N GLU A 305 -5.72 -6.27 23.84
CA GLU A 305 -6.45 -5.65 22.75
C GLU A 305 -6.44 -4.13 22.91
N VAL A 306 -6.39 -3.42 21.78
CA VAL A 306 -6.43 -1.95 21.74
C VAL A 306 -7.32 -1.48 20.60
N LEU A 307 -8.02 -0.36 20.82
CA LEU A 307 -8.77 0.31 19.76
C LEU A 307 -7.87 1.33 19.06
N VAL A 308 -7.73 1.20 17.74
CA VAL A 308 -7.03 2.16 16.89
C VAL A 308 -8.06 2.87 16.04
N GLN A 309 -8.37 4.11 16.40
CA GLN A 309 -9.23 4.98 15.60
C GLN A 309 -8.38 5.67 14.53
N VAL A 310 -8.70 5.40 13.27
CA VAL A 310 -8.15 6.08 12.11
C VAL A 310 -9.21 7.06 11.62
N GLN A 311 -8.85 8.34 11.57
CA GLN A 311 -9.66 9.37 10.90
C GLN A 311 -9.07 9.56 9.50
N VAL A 312 -9.92 9.56 8.49
CA VAL A 312 -9.53 9.99 7.15
C VAL A 312 -9.60 11.51 7.14
N GLU A 313 -8.58 12.16 6.59
CA GLU A 313 -8.56 13.60 6.34
C GLU A 313 -9.01 13.84 4.89
N ASP A 314 -10.08 14.62 4.81
CA ASP A 314 -10.80 15.17 3.65
C ASP A 314 -9.87 16.09 2.82
N GLU A 315 -9.66 15.82 1.52
CA GLU A 315 -8.78 16.61 0.64
C GLU A 315 -9.44 17.13 -0.65
N ASP A 316 -10.18 18.25 -0.53
CA ASP A 316 -10.71 19.15 -1.59
C ASP A 316 -10.51 18.67 -3.04
N GLU A 317 -11.54 18.08 -3.62
CA GLU A 317 -11.48 17.44 -4.94
C GLU A 317 -12.16 18.26 -6.05
N SER A 318 -11.98 17.83 -7.30
CA SER A 318 -12.56 18.54 -8.46
C SER A 318 -13.96 18.02 -8.82
N PRO A 319 -14.90 18.89 -9.27
CA PRO A 319 -16.26 18.49 -9.61
C PRO A 319 -16.35 17.31 -10.58
N VAL A 320 -17.05 16.25 -10.17
CA VAL A 320 -17.18 14.98 -10.91
C VAL A 320 -18.52 14.93 -11.63
N PHE A 321 -18.50 14.56 -12.91
CA PHE A 321 -19.71 14.28 -13.70
C PHE A 321 -20.27 12.89 -13.35
N SER A 322 -21.60 12.75 -13.39
CA SER A 322 -22.26 11.46 -13.09
C SER A 322 -21.84 10.30 -14.02
N GLU A 323 -21.36 10.62 -15.22
CA GLU A 323 -20.77 9.66 -16.16
C GLU A 323 -19.50 10.28 -16.77
N SER A 324 -18.48 9.48 -17.04
CA SER A 324 -17.25 9.95 -17.71
C SER A 324 -17.43 10.13 -19.23
N VAL A 325 -18.42 9.45 -19.80
CA VAL A 325 -18.82 9.54 -21.22
C VAL A 325 -20.35 9.58 -21.30
N HIS A 326 -20.90 10.70 -21.77
CA HIS A 326 -22.32 10.84 -22.06
C HIS A 326 -22.60 10.57 -23.54
N HIS A 327 -23.64 9.79 -23.83
CA HIS A 327 -24.10 9.52 -25.20
C HIS A 327 -25.39 10.28 -25.47
N LEU A 328 -25.37 11.19 -26.45
CA LEU A 328 -26.52 11.98 -26.88
C LEU A 328 -26.74 11.82 -28.39
N SER A 329 -27.94 12.10 -28.86
CA SER A 329 -28.24 12.14 -30.29
C SER A 329 -29.08 13.37 -30.65
N VAL A 330 -28.93 13.84 -31.89
CA VAL A 330 -29.68 14.97 -32.43
C VAL A 330 -29.82 14.82 -33.95
N SER A 331 -30.98 15.19 -34.48
CA SER A 331 -31.25 15.23 -35.91
C SER A 331 -30.41 16.31 -36.60
N GLU A 332 -29.98 16.10 -37.83
CA GLU A 332 -29.23 17.13 -38.55
C GLU A 332 -30.08 18.34 -38.97
N ASP A 333 -31.35 18.09 -39.29
CA ASP A 333 -32.35 19.13 -39.58
C ASP A 333 -32.74 19.97 -38.35
N ALA A 334 -32.22 19.61 -37.16
CA ALA A 334 -32.53 20.29 -35.91
C ALA A 334 -32.14 21.78 -35.98
N PRO A 335 -33.09 22.71 -35.79
CA PRO A 335 -32.79 24.14 -35.86
C PRO A 335 -31.82 24.56 -34.76
N VAL A 336 -31.08 25.65 -35.01
CA VAL A 336 -30.19 26.26 -34.02
C VAL A 336 -30.97 26.61 -32.75
N GLY A 337 -30.45 26.20 -31.60
CA GLY A 337 -31.07 26.34 -30.28
C GLY A 337 -31.76 25.06 -29.77
N THR A 338 -31.81 23.99 -30.58
CA THR A 338 -32.40 22.70 -30.18
C THR A 338 -31.63 22.09 -29.01
N SER A 339 -32.36 21.63 -27.99
CA SER A 339 -31.80 20.97 -26.81
C SER A 339 -31.42 19.52 -27.11
N VAL A 340 -30.12 19.22 -27.02
CA VAL A 340 -29.54 17.88 -27.30
C VAL A 340 -29.56 16.99 -26.06
N GLY A 341 -29.38 17.59 -24.89
CA GLY A 341 -29.39 16.89 -23.60
C GLY A 341 -28.99 17.82 -22.46
N ALA A 342 -28.89 17.28 -21.25
CA ALA A 342 -28.36 17.99 -20.09
C ALA A 342 -27.39 17.10 -19.32
N VAL A 343 -26.35 17.73 -18.78
CA VAL A 343 -25.29 17.07 -18.00
C VAL A 343 -25.21 17.70 -16.62
N SER A 344 -24.82 16.92 -15.62
CA SER A 344 -24.68 17.39 -14.24
C SER A 344 -23.40 16.86 -13.62
N ALA A 345 -22.68 17.75 -12.94
CA ALA A 345 -21.59 17.41 -12.05
C ALA A 345 -21.96 17.75 -10.61
N HIS A 346 -21.31 17.09 -9.67
CA HIS A 346 -21.29 17.46 -8.27
C HIS A 346 -19.85 17.47 -7.76
N ASP A 347 -19.61 18.30 -6.76
CA ASP A 347 -18.39 18.34 -5.96
C ASP A 347 -18.57 17.27 -4.85
N PRO A 348 -17.64 16.30 -4.70
CA PRO A 348 -17.74 15.24 -3.69
C PRO A 348 -17.81 15.80 -2.27
N ASP A 349 -16.87 16.69 -1.94
CA ASP A 349 -16.69 17.34 -0.65
C ASP A 349 -17.88 18.26 -0.29
N ARG A 350 -18.47 18.91 -1.29
CA ARG A 350 -19.47 19.99 -1.12
C ARG A 350 -20.73 19.74 -1.92
N SER A 351 -21.65 19.02 -1.28
CA SER A 351 -23.04 18.75 -1.74
C SER A 351 -23.90 19.93 -2.24
N ASN A 352 -23.45 21.19 -2.14
CA ASN A 352 -24.14 22.39 -2.66
C ASN A 352 -23.16 23.39 -3.33
N SER A 353 -22.05 22.92 -3.90
CA SER A 353 -21.13 23.77 -4.66
C SER A 353 -21.83 24.48 -5.83
N SER A 354 -21.53 25.76 -6.04
CA SER A 354 -22.00 26.46 -7.23
C SER A 354 -21.05 26.18 -8.38
N ILE A 355 -21.36 25.11 -9.12
CA ILE A 355 -20.66 24.67 -10.33
C ILE A 355 -21.16 25.48 -11.53
N ARG A 356 -20.24 25.79 -12.46
CA ARG A 356 -20.54 26.32 -13.79
C ARG A 356 -20.04 25.40 -14.88
N TYR A 357 -20.86 25.26 -15.93
CA TYR A 357 -20.57 24.40 -17.07
C TYR A 357 -20.01 25.19 -18.25
N SER A 358 -19.10 24.57 -19.01
CA SER A 358 -18.57 25.08 -20.28
C SER A 358 -18.15 23.94 -21.21
N ILE A 359 -17.96 24.22 -22.51
CA ILE A 359 -17.39 23.30 -23.49
C ILE A 359 -15.96 23.74 -23.80
N ASP A 360 -14.99 22.81 -23.81
CA ASP A 360 -13.66 23.11 -24.37
C ASP A 360 -13.80 23.36 -25.87
N ARG A 361 -13.65 24.62 -26.28
CA ARG A 361 -13.73 25.05 -27.69
C ARG A 361 -12.64 24.43 -28.58
N LYS A 362 -11.63 23.73 -28.03
CA LYS A 362 -10.70 22.91 -28.82
C LYS A 362 -11.29 21.56 -29.25
N SER A 363 -12.28 21.04 -28.51
CA SER A 363 -12.99 19.79 -28.85
C SER A 363 -14.11 20.06 -29.87
N ASP A 364 -14.88 21.12 -29.66
CA ASP A 364 -15.93 21.58 -30.57
C ASP A 364 -15.37 22.51 -31.68
N ILE A 365 -14.53 21.93 -32.55
CA ILE A 365 -13.96 22.65 -33.70
C ILE A 365 -15.10 23.05 -34.64
N GLY A 366 -15.39 24.36 -34.67
CA GLY A 366 -16.49 24.96 -35.43
C GLY A 366 -17.49 25.69 -34.53
N GLY A 367 -17.61 25.31 -33.26
CA GLY A 367 -18.62 25.87 -32.36
C GLY A 367 -20.02 25.42 -32.76
N PHE A 368 -20.23 24.11 -32.91
CA PHE A 368 -21.52 23.52 -33.25
C PHE A 368 -22.45 23.43 -32.05
N PHE A 369 -21.93 23.47 -30.83
CA PHE A 369 -22.70 23.35 -29.59
C PHE A 369 -22.43 24.50 -28.62
N ASP A 370 -23.39 24.77 -27.77
CA ASP A 370 -23.23 25.62 -26.59
C ASP A 370 -23.86 24.95 -25.37
N ILE A 371 -23.46 25.35 -24.17
CA ILE A 371 -23.94 24.77 -22.92
C ILE A 371 -24.38 25.87 -21.98
N ASP A 372 -25.57 25.72 -21.38
CA ASP A 372 -26.02 26.63 -20.35
C ASP A 372 -25.11 26.51 -19.11
N SER A 373 -24.47 27.60 -18.74
CA SER A 373 -23.49 27.62 -17.63
C SER A 373 -24.06 27.26 -16.26
N SER A 374 -25.38 27.20 -16.10
CA SER A 374 -26.07 26.93 -14.83
C SER A 374 -26.86 25.62 -14.83
N SER A 375 -27.54 25.27 -15.93
CA SER A 375 -28.34 24.04 -16.04
C SER A 375 -27.63 22.88 -16.73
N GLY A 376 -26.43 23.09 -17.28
CA GLY A 376 -25.69 22.07 -18.02
C GLY A 376 -26.40 21.60 -19.30
N THR A 377 -27.40 22.35 -19.80
CA THR A 377 -28.16 21.97 -20.99
C THR A 377 -27.38 22.28 -22.25
N ILE A 378 -27.09 21.25 -23.04
CA ILE A 378 -26.35 21.35 -24.32
C ILE A 378 -27.34 21.63 -25.45
N ARG A 379 -27.03 22.63 -26.29
CA ARG A 379 -27.87 23.04 -27.42
C ARG A 379 -27.07 23.16 -28.71
N THR A 380 -27.72 22.95 -29.85
CA THR A 380 -27.14 23.25 -31.17
C THR A 380 -26.92 24.76 -31.31
N SER A 381 -25.75 25.17 -31.77
CA SER A 381 -25.36 26.56 -32.06
C SER A 381 -25.19 26.84 -33.55
N ARG A 382 -25.09 25.77 -34.35
CA ARG A 382 -25.04 25.78 -35.80
C ARG A 382 -25.92 24.65 -36.32
N LEU A 383 -26.24 24.72 -37.61
CA LEU A 383 -26.79 23.58 -38.33
C LEU A 383 -25.75 22.44 -38.33
N LEU A 384 -26.26 21.22 -38.27
CA LEU A 384 -25.49 19.99 -38.40
C LEU A 384 -25.68 19.46 -39.82
N ASP A 385 -24.82 18.53 -40.21
CA ASP A 385 -24.70 17.95 -41.55
C ASP A 385 -24.00 16.60 -41.33
N ARG A 386 -24.75 15.52 -41.47
CA ARG A 386 -24.35 14.17 -41.08
C ARG A 386 -23.36 13.59 -42.09
N GLU A 387 -23.54 13.89 -43.36
CA GLU A 387 -22.72 13.51 -44.52
C GLU A 387 -21.31 14.10 -44.40
N VAL A 388 -21.21 15.30 -43.83
CA VAL A 388 -19.94 15.90 -43.41
C VAL A 388 -19.44 15.31 -42.09
N ARG A 389 -20.31 15.13 -41.08
CA ARG A 389 -19.89 14.65 -39.75
C ARG A 389 -20.97 13.93 -38.93
N VAL A 390 -21.03 12.61 -39.09
CA VAL A 390 -21.87 11.67 -38.31
C VAL A 390 -21.73 11.76 -36.77
N GLN A 391 -20.60 12.23 -36.22
CA GLN A 391 -20.39 12.29 -34.78
C GLN A 391 -19.50 13.46 -34.32
N HIS A 392 -19.94 14.14 -33.25
CA HIS A 392 -19.18 15.18 -32.56
C HIS A 392 -18.75 14.71 -31.17
N ASN A 393 -17.46 14.84 -30.89
CA ASN A 393 -16.83 14.44 -29.64
C ASN A 393 -16.42 15.72 -28.91
N ILE A 394 -17.24 16.17 -27.96
CA ILE A 394 -17.03 17.44 -27.24
C ILE A 394 -16.67 17.16 -25.78
N THR A 395 -15.67 17.87 -25.26
CA THR A 395 -15.27 17.81 -23.86
C THR A 395 -16.00 18.92 -23.11
N ILE A 396 -16.80 18.53 -22.13
CA ILE A 396 -17.45 19.43 -21.18
C ILE A 396 -16.58 19.61 -19.94
N ILE A 397 -16.65 20.79 -19.34
CA ILE A 397 -15.91 21.17 -18.14
C ILE A 397 -16.92 21.66 -17.10
N ALA A 398 -16.86 21.10 -15.90
CA ALA A 398 -17.54 21.59 -14.71
C ALA A 398 -16.51 22.29 -13.84
N MET A 399 -16.71 23.57 -13.57
CA MET A 399 -15.78 24.42 -12.82
C MET A 399 -16.48 25.01 -11.61
N GLU A 400 -15.86 24.93 -10.45
CA GLU A 400 -16.35 25.59 -9.24
C GLU A 400 -16.24 27.12 -9.32
N THR A 401 -17.11 27.80 -8.58
CA THR A 401 -17.02 29.24 -8.32
C THR A 401 -16.22 29.59 -7.06
N SER A 402 -15.66 28.58 -6.37
CA SER A 402 -14.68 28.70 -5.29
C SER A 402 -13.38 29.40 -5.75
N ASP A 403 -12.60 29.93 -4.79
CA ASP A 403 -11.21 30.34 -4.99
C ASP A 403 -10.34 29.60 -3.93
N PRO A 404 -9.40 28.71 -4.32
CA PRO A 404 -9.09 28.32 -5.70
C PRO A 404 -10.25 27.59 -6.39
N SER A 405 -10.37 27.78 -7.70
CA SER A 405 -11.40 27.13 -8.51
C SER A 405 -10.92 25.79 -9.03
N GLN A 406 -11.54 24.69 -8.58
CA GLN A 406 -11.31 23.36 -9.14
C GLN A 406 -12.11 23.17 -10.45
N ALA A 407 -11.72 22.20 -11.28
CA ALA A 407 -12.43 21.89 -12.52
C ALA A 407 -12.26 20.43 -12.97
N GLY A 408 -13.36 19.71 -13.12
CA GLY A 408 -13.41 18.39 -13.75
C GLY A 408 -13.91 18.44 -15.19
N SER A 409 -13.72 17.35 -15.93
CA SER A 409 -14.11 17.25 -17.34
C SER A 409 -14.64 15.87 -17.72
N ALA A 410 -15.62 15.81 -18.60
CA ALA A 410 -16.16 14.58 -19.17
C ALA A 410 -16.29 14.68 -20.70
N LEU A 411 -16.45 13.53 -21.36
CA LEU A 411 -16.67 13.45 -22.80
C LEU A 411 -18.16 13.35 -23.11
N VAL A 412 -18.63 14.08 -24.12
CA VAL A 412 -19.96 13.90 -24.71
C VAL A 412 -19.81 13.49 -26.16
N LEU A 413 -20.41 12.35 -26.49
CA LEU A 413 -20.49 11.80 -27.83
C LEU A 413 -21.87 12.10 -28.39
N VAL A 414 -21.96 13.14 -29.22
CA VAL A 414 -23.19 13.53 -29.91
C VAL A 414 -23.22 12.83 -31.27
N SER A 415 -24.09 11.83 -31.41
CA SER A 415 -24.40 11.21 -32.70
C SER A 415 -25.37 12.09 -33.47
N VAL A 416 -25.04 12.41 -34.72
CA VAL A 416 -26.00 13.05 -35.63
C VAL A 416 -26.86 11.95 -36.24
N THR A 417 -28.18 12.09 -36.18
CA THR A 417 -29.13 11.17 -36.83
C THR A 417 -29.54 11.72 -38.18
N ASP A 418 -29.67 10.79 -39.13
CA ASP A 418 -29.94 11.04 -40.54
C ASP A 418 -31.31 11.64 -40.81
N VAL A 419 -31.37 12.47 -41.85
CA VAL A 419 -32.60 12.93 -42.50
C VAL A 419 -32.38 12.82 -44.00
N ASN A 420 -33.28 12.13 -44.71
CA ASN A 420 -33.22 11.96 -46.16
C ASN A 420 -33.36 13.31 -46.90
N ASP A 421 -32.24 14.02 -47.07
CA ASP A 421 -32.11 15.39 -47.58
C ASP A 421 -31.33 15.45 -48.91
N ASN A 422 -30.59 14.38 -49.25
CA ASN A 422 -29.93 14.24 -50.54
C ASN A 422 -30.75 13.37 -51.51
N PRO A 423 -30.85 13.74 -52.80
CA PRO A 423 -31.51 12.90 -53.79
C PRO A 423 -30.51 11.92 -54.44
N PRO A 424 -30.91 10.66 -54.72
CA PRO A 424 -30.02 9.63 -55.25
C PRO A 424 -29.47 9.99 -56.63
N SER A 425 -28.20 9.70 -56.86
CA SER A 425 -27.48 10.04 -58.09
C SER A 425 -26.80 8.83 -58.74
N PHE A 426 -26.28 8.94 -59.97
CA PHE A 426 -25.54 7.83 -60.59
C PHE A 426 -24.17 7.62 -59.94
N GLY A 427 -23.86 6.39 -59.51
CA GLY A 427 -22.61 6.03 -58.85
C GLY A 427 -21.38 5.89 -59.76
N ALA A 428 -21.54 5.99 -61.08
CA ALA A 428 -20.47 5.86 -62.06
C ALA A 428 -20.77 6.69 -63.33
N GLU A 429 -19.81 6.74 -64.28
CA GLU A 429 -19.95 7.50 -65.54
C GLU A 429 -21.30 7.24 -66.22
N SER A 430 -22.09 8.31 -66.45
CA SER A 430 -23.42 8.23 -67.08
C SER A 430 -23.34 8.04 -68.59
N ARG A 431 -22.48 7.14 -69.07
CA ARG A 431 -22.24 6.90 -70.50
C ARG A 431 -22.05 5.41 -70.78
N THR A 432 -22.83 4.90 -71.74
CA THR A 432 -22.66 3.54 -72.29
C THR A 432 -22.48 3.57 -73.80
N LEU A 433 -21.92 2.49 -74.34
CA LEU A 433 -21.59 2.31 -75.76
C LEU A 433 -22.39 1.12 -76.30
N ILE A 434 -23.04 1.32 -77.45
CA ILE A 434 -23.96 0.32 -78.04
C ILE A 434 -23.62 0.05 -79.50
N CYS A 435 -23.87 -1.18 -79.97
CA CYS A 435 -23.72 -1.53 -81.38
C CYS A 435 -24.91 -1.05 -82.23
N GLU A 436 -24.64 -0.62 -83.45
CA GLU A 436 -25.69 -0.19 -84.40
C GLU A 436 -26.65 -1.31 -84.84
N ASP A 437 -26.30 -2.58 -84.60
CA ASP A 437 -27.11 -3.78 -84.85
C ASP A 437 -27.78 -4.38 -83.59
N VAL A 438 -27.95 -3.57 -82.53
CA VAL A 438 -28.64 -3.98 -81.29
C VAL A 438 -30.00 -4.62 -81.55
N ARG A 439 -30.31 -5.66 -80.78
CA ARG A 439 -31.59 -6.39 -80.82
C ARG A 439 -32.59 -5.84 -79.78
N PRO A 440 -33.91 -5.87 -80.07
CA PRO A 440 -34.93 -5.60 -79.06
C PRO A 440 -34.78 -6.52 -77.85
N GLY A 441 -34.88 -5.97 -76.64
CA GLY A 441 -34.69 -6.70 -75.38
C GLY A 441 -33.23 -6.98 -75.00
N GLN A 442 -32.25 -6.45 -75.74
CA GLN A 442 -30.84 -6.55 -75.35
C GLN A 442 -30.50 -5.48 -74.31
N VAL A 443 -29.80 -5.87 -73.23
CA VAL A 443 -29.25 -4.95 -72.22
C VAL A 443 -28.12 -4.12 -72.84
N VAL A 444 -28.23 -2.81 -72.68
CA VAL A 444 -27.39 -1.74 -73.25
C VAL A 444 -26.40 -1.19 -72.21
N GLY A 445 -26.78 -1.28 -70.93
CA GLY A 445 -25.98 -0.87 -69.79
C GLY A 445 -26.72 -1.21 -68.50
N ILE A 446 -25.97 -1.25 -67.40
CA ILE A 446 -26.52 -1.34 -66.05
C ILE A 446 -26.17 -0.01 -65.38
N LEU A 447 -27.18 0.64 -64.83
CA LEU A 447 -27.06 1.86 -64.05
C LEU A 447 -26.97 1.47 -62.58
N SER A 448 -26.04 2.04 -61.82
CA SER A 448 -26.05 1.99 -60.36
C SER A 448 -26.38 3.38 -59.81
N ALA A 449 -27.14 3.42 -58.72
CA ALA A 449 -27.39 4.63 -57.96
C ALA A 449 -26.59 4.64 -56.65
N MET A 450 -26.31 5.83 -56.13
CA MET A 450 -25.67 6.09 -54.84
C MET A 450 -26.34 7.29 -54.20
N ASP A 451 -26.52 7.22 -52.88
CA ASP A 451 -26.99 8.29 -52.01
C ASP A 451 -25.97 8.54 -50.90
N PRO A 452 -25.73 9.80 -50.49
CA PRO A 452 -24.94 10.14 -49.30
C PRO A 452 -25.59 9.75 -47.96
N ASP A 453 -26.93 9.72 -47.91
CA ASP A 453 -27.75 9.53 -46.70
C ASP A 453 -27.57 8.12 -46.07
N ASP A 454 -28.18 7.84 -44.91
CA ASP A 454 -27.93 6.59 -44.19
C ASP A 454 -28.54 5.35 -44.87
N PRO A 455 -27.75 4.26 -45.05
CA PRO A 455 -28.25 2.98 -45.56
C PRO A 455 -29.56 2.46 -44.95
N GLU A 456 -29.87 2.76 -43.69
CA GLU A 456 -31.10 2.33 -43.03
C GLU A 456 -32.34 3.19 -43.38
N ASP A 457 -32.18 4.45 -43.81
CA ASP A 457 -33.27 5.43 -43.94
C ASP A 457 -33.86 5.61 -45.35
N GLY A 458 -33.50 4.76 -46.32
CA GLY A 458 -34.22 4.75 -47.61
C GLY A 458 -33.55 4.14 -48.83
N HIS A 459 -32.51 3.33 -48.68
CA HIS A 459 -31.64 2.88 -49.80
C HIS A 459 -32.24 1.81 -50.72
N HIS A 460 -33.52 1.91 -51.10
CA HIS A 460 -34.10 1.19 -52.22
C HIS A 460 -34.45 2.18 -53.34
N PHE A 461 -33.60 2.23 -54.37
CA PHE A 461 -33.75 3.19 -55.46
C PHE A 461 -34.71 2.70 -56.54
N LEU A 462 -35.76 3.48 -56.81
CA LEU A 462 -36.72 3.24 -57.89
C LEU A 462 -36.30 3.98 -59.16
N PHE A 463 -36.03 3.21 -60.22
CA PHE A 463 -35.62 3.74 -61.52
C PHE A 463 -36.81 3.86 -62.49
N SER A 464 -37.04 5.05 -63.03
CA SER A 464 -38.13 5.29 -63.99
C SER A 464 -37.72 6.26 -65.12
N LEU A 465 -38.52 6.31 -66.19
CA LEU A 465 -38.37 7.30 -67.27
C LEU A 465 -39.35 8.46 -67.03
N PRO A 466 -38.98 9.72 -67.33
CA PRO A 466 -39.86 10.87 -67.12
C PRO A 466 -41.22 10.73 -67.81
N ALA A 467 -42.30 11.02 -67.07
CA ALA A 467 -43.65 10.96 -67.61
C ALA A 467 -43.83 11.99 -68.75
N GLY A 468 -44.31 11.52 -69.92
CA GLY A 468 -44.59 12.38 -71.07
C GLY A 468 -43.40 12.71 -71.97
N SER A 469 -42.25 12.05 -71.83
CA SER A 469 -41.11 12.26 -72.75
C SER A 469 -41.30 11.51 -74.08
N ASP A 470 -41.84 12.18 -75.10
CA ASP A 470 -41.92 11.66 -76.49
C ASP A 470 -40.55 11.43 -77.17
N ALA A 471 -39.44 11.71 -76.48
CA ALA A 471 -38.08 11.77 -77.03
C ALA A 471 -37.25 10.47 -76.99
N ASN A 472 -37.69 9.40 -76.31
CA ASN A 472 -36.91 8.15 -76.18
C ASN A 472 -37.74 6.85 -76.19
N LEU A 473 -38.56 6.64 -77.23
CA LEU A 473 -39.21 5.33 -77.49
C LEU A 473 -38.23 4.20 -77.88
N SER A 474 -36.92 4.45 -77.81
CA SER A 474 -35.84 3.53 -78.17
C SER A 474 -35.35 2.65 -77.02
N PHE A 475 -35.63 3.01 -75.75
CA PHE A 475 -35.12 2.31 -74.57
C PHE A 475 -36.19 2.12 -73.50
N SER A 476 -36.07 1.05 -72.72
CA SER A 476 -36.85 0.78 -71.50
C SER A 476 -35.91 0.52 -70.33
N LEU A 477 -36.34 0.85 -69.12
CA LEU A 477 -35.67 0.46 -67.88
C LEU A 477 -36.29 -0.80 -67.32
N THR A 478 -35.49 -1.59 -66.60
CA THR A 478 -35.94 -2.66 -65.72
C THR A 478 -35.12 -2.57 -64.46
N ASP A 479 -35.80 -2.34 -63.34
CA ASP A 479 -35.21 -2.38 -62.01
C ASP A 479 -34.75 -3.82 -61.70
N ASN A 480 -33.51 -3.97 -61.23
CA ASN A 480 -32.93 -5.26 -60.90
C ASN A 480 -33.17 -5.64 -59.42
N GLY A 481 -33.64 -4.71 -58.59
CA GLY A 481 -33.94 -4.93 -57.15
C GLY A 481 -32.70 -4.93 -56.24
N ASP A 482 -31.54 -4.54 -56.76
CA ASP A 482 -30.24 -4.50 -56.07
C ASP A 482 -29.58 -3.12 -56.15
N ASN A 483 -30.39 -2.05 -56.18
CA ASN A 483 -29.98 -0.66 -56.42
C ASN A 483 -29.32 -0.42 -57.80
N THR A 484 -29.54 -1.35 -58.74
CA THR A 484 -29.19 -1.17 -60.14
C THR A 484 -30.40 -1.32 -61.07
N ALA A 485 -30.32 -0.70 -62.25
CA ALA A 485 -31.32 -0.86 -63.30
C ALA A 485 -30.68 -1.22 -64.64
N SER A 486 -31.23 -2.25 -65.28
CA SER A 486 -30.89 -2.64 -66.64
C SER A 486 -31.58 -1.73 -67.65
N VAL A 487 -30.81 -1.15 -68.57
CA VAL A 487 -31.33 -0.37 -69.71
C VAL A 487 -31.42 -1.30 -70.91
N LEU A 488 -32.60 -1.46 -71.51
CA LEU A 488 -32.82 -2.35 -72.65
C LEU A 488 -33.20 -1.56 -73.90
N ALA A 489 -32.76 -2.01 -75.08
CA ALA A 489 -33.20 -1.44 -76.36
C ALA A 489 -34.61 -1.96 -76.72
N LEU A 490 -35.53 -1.06 -77.06
CA LEU A 490 -36.90 -1.41 -77.49
C LEU A 490 -37.01 -1.66 -79.00
N GLN A 491 -36.12 -1.06 -79.80
CA GLN A 491 -36.18 -1.09 -81.26
C GLN A 491 -34.91 -1.71 -81.88
N PRO A 492 -35.03 -2.46 -82.99
CA PRO A 492 -33.87 -3.01 -83.68
C PRO A 492 -33.15 -1.92 -84.49
N GLY A 493 -31.82 -1.92 -84.46
CA GLY A 493 -31.02 -1.17 -85.43
C GLY A 493 -30.96 0.34 -85.23
N LEU A 494 -30.49 0.79 -84.06
CA LEU A 494 -30.14 2.19 -83.81
C LEU A 494 -28.94 2.59 -84.68
N ARG A 495 -29.19 3.19 -85.84
CA ARG A 495 -28.14 3.47 -86.84
C ARG A 495 -27.30 4.68 -86.47
N LEU A 496 -25.98 4.49 -86.51
CA LEU A 496 -24.98 5.56 -86.28
C LEU A 496 -25.16 6.80 -87.18
N ARG A 497 -25.73 6.62 -88.38
CA ARG A 497 -25.98 7.71 -89.34
C ARG A 497 -27.22 8.54 -89.04
N ASP A 498 -28.18 7.97 -88.33
CA ASP A 498 -29.50 8.59 -88.11
C ASP A 498 -29.47 9.34 -86.77
N GLN A 499 -28.93 8.71 -85.73
CA GLN A 499 -28.64 9.34 -84.44
C GLN A 499 -27.42 8.68 -83.77
N PRO A 500 -26.26 9.37 -83.67
CA PRO A 500 -25.04 8.79 -83.10
C PRO A 500 -25.02 8.78 -81.56
N VAL A 501 -25.82 9.62 -80.91
CA VAL A 501 -25.91 9.75 -79.46
C VAL A 501 -27.38 9.91 -79.05
N HIS A 502 -27.82 9.06 -78.13
CA HIS A 502 -29.10 9.20 -77.45
C HIS A 502 -28.86 9.65 -76.00
N LEU A 503 -29.71 10.55 -75.51
CA LEU A 503 -29.67 11.07 -74.14
C LEU A 503 -30.90 10.55 -73.41
N VAL A 504 -30.74 9.48 -72.64
CA VAL A 504 -31.82 8.83 -71.88
C VAL A 504 -31.89 9.48 -70.51
N ALA A 505 -32.92 10.30 -70.29
CA ALA A 505 -33.22 10.82 -68.96
C ALA A 505 -33.83 9.70 -68.10
N VAL A 506 -33.28 9.51 -66.91
CA VAL A 506 -33.66 8.51 -65.92
C VAL A 506 -33.96 9.23 -64.61
N VAL A 507 -35.17 9.08 -64.11
CA VAL A 507 -35.53 9.52 -62.77
C VAL A 507 -35.15 8.41 -61.79
N ILE A 508 -34.37 8.76 -60.79
CA ILE A 508 -34.04 7.89 -59.65
C ILE A 508 -34.73 8.51 -58.44
N ALA A 509 -35.56 7.73 -57.76
CA ALA A 509 -36.17 8.11 -56.47
C ALA A 509 -35.65 7.18 -55.38
N ASP A 510 -35.44 7.69 -54.18
CA ASP A 510 -35.14 6.89 -53.00
C ASP A 510 -36.43 6.22 -52.46
N SER A 511 -36.32 5.58 -51.29
CA SER A 511 -37.48 5.14 -50.50
C SER A 511 -37.60 5.84 -49.15
N GLY A 512 -36.90 6.96 -48.98
CA GLY A 512 -36.87 7.76 -47.75
C GLY A 512 -38.15 8.54 -47.49
N ARG A 513 -38.14 9.34 -46.42
CA ARG A 513 -39.33 10.11 -45.97
C ARG A 513 -38.94 11.52 -45.51
N PRO A 514 -39.21 12.57 -46.30
CA PRO A 514 -39.86 12.55 -47.61
C PRO A 514 -39.00 11.87 -48.68
N SER A 515 -39.62 11.21 -49.64
CA SER A 515 -38.85 10.62 -50.75
C SER A 515 -38.39 11.70 -51.72
N LEU A 516 -37.09 11.72 -52.01
CA LEU A 516 -36.46 12.63 -52.96
C LEU A 516 -36.18 11.90 -54.28
N SER A 517 -35.94 12.68 -55.32
CA SER A 517 -35.61 12.15 -56.63
C SER A 517 -34.78 13.11 -57.47
N SER A 518 -33.88 12.55 -58.27
CA SER A 518 -33.09 13.28 -59.26
C SER A 518 -33.40 12.80 -60.68
N THR A 519 -33.19 13.65 -61.68
CA THR A 519 -33.27 13.25 -63.09
C THR A 519 -31.88 13.29 -63.71
N ASN A 520 -31.28 12.12 -63.87
CA ASN A 520 -29.93 11.97 -64.41
C ASN A 520 -29.99 11.57 -65.90
N THR A 521 -28.97 11.97 -66.68
CA THR A 521 -28.94 11.70 -68.12
C THR A 521 -27.87 10.68 -68.46
N LEU A 522 -28.30 9.50 -68.94
CA LEU A 522 -27.45 8.49 -69.54
C LEU A 522 -27.19 8.82 -71.01
N THR A 523 -25.91 8.97 -71.37
CA THR A 523 -25.43 9.14 -72.74
C THR A 523 -25.20 7.77 -73.38
N VAL A 524 -26.09 7.34 -74.28
CA VAL A 524 -25.90 6.12 -75.08
C VAL A 524 -25.26 6.50 -76.41
N SER A 525 -23.98 6.20 -76.60
CA SER A 525 -23.27 6.44 -77.87
C SER A 525 -23.29 5.20 -78.76
N VAL A 526 -23.77 5.35 -79.99
CA VAL A 526 -23.80 4.28 -80.99
C VAL A 526 -22.40 4.10 -81.60
N CYS A 527 -22.01 2.86 -81.84
CA CYS A 527 -20.73 2.47 -82.43
C CYS A 527 -20.91 1.45 -83.55
N ARG A 528 -19.94 1.39 -84.46
CA ARG A 528 -19.84 0.24 -85.39
C ARG A 528 -19.22 -0.94 -84.68
N CYS A 529 -19.88 -2.09 -84.77
CA CYS A 529 -19.41 -3.35 -84.23
C CYS A 529 -19.00 -4.32 -85.34
N ASP A 530 -18.27 -5.36 -84.96
CA ASP A 530 -17.91 -6.44 -85.89
C ASP A 530 -18.88 -7.61 -85.82
N ARG A 531 -18.63 -8.61 -86.69
CA ARG A 531 -19.43 -9.83 -86.85
C ARG A 531 -19.59 -10.69 -85.58
N TYR A 532 -18.93 -10.34 -84.48
CA TYR A 532 -19.02 -11.01 -83.18
C TYR A 532 -19.71 -10.14 -82.12
N GLY A 533 -20.22 -8.94 -82.48
CA GLY A 533 -20.84 -7.99 -81.56
C GLY A 533 -19.83 -7.11 -80.82
N ASN A 534 -18.54 -7.16 -81.16
CA ASN A 534 -17.51 -6.37 -80.48
C ASN A 534 -17.39 -4.96 -81.08
N GLN A 535 -17.35 -3.95 -80.21
CA GLN A 535 -17.25 -2.54 -80.59
C GLN A 535 -15.88 -2.25 -81.23
N ARG A 536 -15.87 -1.76 -82.48
CA ARG A 536 -14.63 -1.47 -83.24
C ARG A 536 -14.37 0.00 -83.52
N HIS A 537 -15.43 0.76 -83.80
CA HIS A 537 -15.33 2.20 -84.03
C HIS A 537 -16.43 2.90 -83.25
N CYS A 538 -16.14 3.16 -81.99
CA CYS A 538 -16.68 4.29 -81.25
C CYS A 538 -15.74 5.48 -81.49
N SER A 539 -16.23 6.65 -81.86
CA SER A 539 -15.39 7.86 -81.74
C SER A 539 -15.15 8.09 -80.25
N ARG A 540 -13.88 7.98 -79.82
CA ARG A 540 -13.48 8.35 -78.45
C ARG A 540 -13.18 9.84 -78.32
N ASP A 541 -13.23 10.57 -79.42
CA ASP A 541 -12.96 12.00 -79.52
C ASP A 541 -14.23 12.85 -79.28
N GLU A 542 -13.99 14.04 -78.73
CA GLU A 542 -14.96 14.95 -78.13
C GLU A 542 -16.03 15.50 -79.09
N PRO A 543 -17.23 15.86 -78.60
CA PRO A 543 -18.12 16.78 -79.31
C PRO A 543 -17.62 18.23 -79.19
N HIS A 544 -16.42 18.51 -79.71
CA HIS A 544 -15.93 19.86 -80.00
C HIS A 544 -16.70 20.53 -81.16
N HIS A 545 -18.02 20.35 -81.24
CA HIS A 545 -18.92 21.12 -82.12
C HIS A 545 -20.38 21.18 -81.59
N VAL A 546 -20.59 21.30 -80.27
CA VAL A 546 -21.85 21.87 -79.70
C VAL A 546 -21.59 23.16 -78.89
N ALA A 547 -20.32 23.55 -78.72
CA ALA A 547 -19.86 24.70 -77.93
C ALA A 547 -20.25 26.10 -78.47
N VAL A 548 -21.11 26.20 -79.50
CA VAL A 548 -21.59 27.49 -80.06
C VAL A 548 -23.10 27.70 -79.82
N ALA A 549 -23.85 26.69 -79.38
CA ALA A 549 -25.25 26.83 -79.00
C ALA A 549 -25.46 26.94 -77.47
N THR A 550 -24.57 26.35 -76.66
CA THR A 550 -24.72 26.32 -75.19
C THR A 550 -24.10 27.52 -74.47
N ALA A 551 -23.14 28.23 -75.05
CA ALA A 551 -22.54 29.42 -74.43
C ALA A 551 -23.53 30.59 -74.28
N ALA A 552 -24.44 30.76 -75.25
CA ALA A 552 -25.54 31.74 -75.18
C ALA A 552 -26.65 31.32 -74.20
N VAL A 553 -26.85 30.01 -74.01
CA VAL A 553 -27.88 29.47 -73.11
C VAL A 553 -27.38 29.38 -71.66
N LEU A 554 -26.08 29.14 -71.41
CA LEU A 554 -25.51 29.16 -70.05
C LEU A 554 -25.33 30.58 -69.50
N THR A 555 -24.96 31.56 -70.33
CA THR A 555 -25.04 32.98 -69.92
C THR A 555 -26.50 33.42 -69.74
N GLY A 556 -27.42 32.91 -70.57
CA GLY A 556 -28.87 33.06 -70.39
C GLY A 556 -29.40 32.43 -69.09
N LEU A 557 -29.00 31.20 -68.73
CA LEU A 557 -29.49 30.52 -67.53
C LEU A 557 -28.81 30.99 -66.25
N LEU A 558 -27.54 31.37 -66.26
CA LEU A 558 -26.90 31.98 -65.08
C LEU A 558 -27.46 33.39 -64.82
N THR A 559 -27.84 34.14 -65.86
CA THR A 559 -28.60 35.38 -65.66
C THR A 559 -30.05 35.11 -65.28
N PHE A 560 -30.73 34.08 -65.84
CA PHE A 560 -32.12 33.75 -65.48
C PHE A 560 -32.25 33.19 -64.05
N LEU A 561 -31.39 32.26 -63.63
CA LEU A 561 -31.30 31.75 -62.26
C LEU A 561 -30.77 32.81 -61.29
N GLY A 562 -29.87 33.68 -61.73
CA GLY A 562 -29.49 34.88 -60.98
C GLY A 562 -30.68 35.81 -60.76
N THR A 563 -31.47 36.09 -61.79
CA THR A 563 -32.70 36.89 -61.66
C THR A 563 -33.81 36.16 -60.91
N GLN A 564 -33.89 34.82 -60.93
CA GLN A 564 -34.84 34.07 -60.12
C GLN A 564 -34.43 34.01 -58.65
N ARG A 565 -33.14 33.87 -58.31
CA ARG A 565 -32.69 34.02 -56.92
C ARG A 565 -32.88 35.46 -56.43
N VAL A 566 -32.56 36.48 -57.22
CA VAL A 566 -32.84 37.88 -56.85
C VAL A 566 -34.35 38.17 -56.80
N ALA A 567 -35.17 37.57 -57.67
CA ALA A 567 -36.63 37.71 -57.64
C ALA A 567 -37.27 36.95 -56.47
N MET A 568 -36.80 35.75 -56.10
CA MET A 568 -37.25 35.05 -54.91
C MET A 568 -36.80 35.75 -53.63
N VAL A 569 -35.56 36.27 -53.56
CA VAL A 569 -35.11 37.06 -52.41
C VAL A 569 -35.89 38.37 -52.31
N THR A 570 -36.14 39.08 -53.41
CA THR A 570 -36.97 40.31 -53.39
C THR A 570 -38.46 40.03 -53.23
N ALA A 571 -38.96 38.85 -53.59
CA ALA A 571 -40.32 38.42 -53.32
C ALA A 571 -40.50 37.96 -51.87
N ALA A 572 -39.53 37.27 -51.26
CA ALA A 572 -39.54 36.91 -49.84
C ALA A 572 -39.33 38.14 -48.94
N VAL A 573 -38.50 39.09 -49.35
CA VAL A 573 -38.39 40.41 -48.68
C VAL A 573 -39.65 41.26 -48.91
N ARG A 574 -40.36 41.10 -50.04
CA ARG A 574 -41.68 41.73 -50.24
C ARG A 574 -42.80 41.04 -49.47
N SER A 575 -42.80 39.71 -49.33
CA SER A 575 -43.82 39.00 -48.55
C SER A 575 -43.62 39.29 -47.07
N ARG A 576 -42.38 39.26 -46.55
CA ARG A 576 -42.09 39.74 -45.19
C ARG A 576 -42.51 41.20 -44.99
N ARG A 577 -42.28 42.09 -45.97
CA ARG A 577 -42.79 43.48 -45.91
C ARG A 577 -44.30 43.63 -46.10
N GLN A 578 -45.01 42.63 -46.64
CA GLN A 578 -46.46 42.65 -46.74
C GLN A 578 -47.11 41.97 -45.53
N GLU A 579 -46.45 41.02 -44.89
CA GLU A 579 -46.82 40.47 -43.58
C GLU A 579 -46.57 41.53 -42.48
N GLU A 580 -45.41 42.19 -42.45
CA GLU A 580 -45.15 43.33 -41.54
C GLU A 580 -46.18 44.46 -41.74
N VAL A 581 -46.62 44.75 -42.97
CA VAL A 581 -47.62 45.80 -43.25
C VAL A 581 -49.08 45.36 -43.02
N GLU A 582 -49.41 44.08 -43.17
CA GLU A 582 -50.76 43.56 -42.82
C GLU A 582 -50.94 43.27 -41.32
N ASP A 583 -49.86 43.16 -40.54
CA ASP A 583 -49.88 43.15 -39.08
C ASP A 583 -49.84 44.59 -38.50
N GLU A 584 -49.06 45.52 -39.08
CA GLU A 584 -49.08 46.94 -38.68
C GLU A 584 -50.45 47.62 -38.92
N GLU A 585 -51.23 47.20 -39.93
CA GLU A 585 -52.61 47.71 -40.13
C GLU A 585 -53.67 47.07 -39.19
N ARG A 586 -53.31 46.08 -38.35
CA ARG A 586 -54.25 45.45 -37.39
C ARG A 586 -54.06 45.87 -35.93
N ASP A 587 -52.86 46.27 -35.54
CA ASP A 587 -52.60 46.75 -34.16
C ASP A 587 -52.77 48.27 -33.99
N ALA A 588 -53.11 49.00 -35.06
CA ALA A 588 -53.35 50.45 -35.03
C ALA A 588 -54.75 50.87 -34.53
N GLN A 589 -55.41 50.08 -33.67
CA GLN A 589 -56.73 50.44 -33.13
C GLN A 589 -57.01 50.04 -31.67
N GLU A 590 -56.06 50.19 -30.75
CA GLU A 590 -56.43 50.46 -29.35
C GLU A 590 -55.45 51.36 -28.57
N ASN A 591 -56.04 52.24 -27.76
CA ASN A 591 -55.47 52.99 -26.63
C ASN A 591 -54.52 54.19 -26.88
N PHE A 592 -55.15 55.36 -26.73
CA PHE A 592 -54.57 56.69 -26.50
C PHE A 592 -53.81 56.80 -25.16
N ALA A 593 -52.87 57.77 -25.12
CA ALA A 593 -52.27 58.44 -23.95
C ALA A 593 -51.18 57.68 -23.14
N CYS A 594 -50.13 58.33 -22.58
CA CYS A 594 -49.35 59.56 -22.91
C CYS A 594 -48.31 59.79 -21.78
N TYR A 595 -47.13 60.37 -22.10
CA TYR A 595 -46.09 60.89 -21.15
C TYR A 595 -45.40 59.81 -20.26
N ASP A 596 -44.16 59.91 -19.76
CA ASP A 596 -42.97 60.78 -19.94
C ASP A 596 -41.76 60.04 -19.31
N ASP A 597 -40.47 60.22 -19.64
CA ASP A 597 -39.74 60.68 -20.84
C ASP A 597 -38.23 60.29 -20.66
N GLU A 598 -37.33 60.65 -21.59
CA GLU A 598 -35.84 60.74 -21.51
C GLU A 598 -35.06 59.53 -20.90
N GLY A 599 -34.22 58.81 -21.64
CA GLY A 599 -32.95 59.29 -22.23
C GLY A 599 -31.77 58.90 -21.31
N GLY A 600 -30.66 58.29 -21.72
CA GLY A 600 -29.98 58.21 -23.01
C GLY A 600 -28.49 58.56 -22.78
N GLY A 601 -27.55 57.91 -23.49
CA GLY A 601 -26.13 58.31 -23.48
C GLY A 601 -25.13 57.26 -22.95
N GLU A 602 -24.25 56.83 -23.84
CA GLU A 602 -23.04 56.04 -23.55
C GLU A 602 -21.84 56.96 -23.20
N GLU A 603 -20.65 56.33 -23.09
CA GLU A 603 -19.28 56.88 -23.17
C GLU A 603 -18.54 57.30 -21.87
N ASP A 604 -17.64 56.38 -21.49
CA ASP A 604 -16.18 56.58 -21.38
C ASP A 604 -15.46 57.31 -20.21
N THR A 605 -14.69 56.46 -19.51
CA THR A 605 -13.27 56.63 -19.08
C THR A 605 -12.91 57.01 -17.63
N LYS A 606 -11.79 56.39 -17.20
CA LYS A 606 -10.92 56.65 -16.02
C LYS A 606 -11.48 56.15 -14.67
N ALA A 607 -10.90 55.14 -14.02
CA ALA A 607 -9.51 54.93 -13.55
C ALA A 607 -9.16 55.64 -12.22
N PHE A 608 -8.60 54.83 -11.30
CA PHE A 608 -7.90 55.17 -10.05
C PHE A 608 -8.67 55.70 -8.82
N ASN A 609 -8.86 54.75 -7.90
CA ASN A 609 -8.26 54.72 -6.56
C ASN A 609 -9.14 55.01 -5.33
N MET A 610 -8.77 54.30 -4.26
CA MET A 610 -9.34 54.27 -2.92
C MET A 610 -9.42 55.67 -2.28
N ALA A 611 -10.48 55.96 -1.54
CA ALA A 611 -10.51 55.64 -0.11
C ALA A 611 -11.74 56.20 0.62
N ALA A 612 -11.99 55.57 1.78
CA ALA A 612 -12.75 56.09 2.92
C ALA A 612 -14.29 56.14 2.81
N LEU A 613 -14.86 56.36 4.01
CA LEU A 613 -16.28 56.33 4.39
C LEU A 613 -16.83 54.90 4.62
N ARG A 614 -17.38 54.54 5.79
CA ARG A 614 -17.63 55.34 7.00
C ARG A 614 -17.70 54.45 8.26
N HIS A 615 -17.10 54.93 9.35
CA HIS A 615 -17.68 54.74 10.69
C HIS A 615 -18.85 55.72 10.85
N LEU A 616 -19.98 55.27 11.41
CA LEU A 616 -20.71 55.84 12.56
C LEU A 616 -22.22 55.49 12.56
N ASP A 617 -22.66 54.91 13.68
CA ASP A 617 -23.89 55.16 14.45
C ASP A 617 -25.27 55.21 13.72
N ARG A 618 -26.17 54.23 13.97
CA ARG A 618 -27.16 54.11 15.09
C ARG A 618 -28.43 54.97 14.86
N PRO A 619 -29.65 54.60 15.37
CA PRO A 619 -29.89 53.84 16.61
C PRO A 619 -31.00 52.74 16.62
N ASP A 620 -30.95 51.91 17.68
CA ASP A 620 -32.00 51.27 18.55
C ASP A 620 -33.50 51.23 18.11
N PRO A 621 -34.33 50.24 18.59
CA PRO A 621 -34.37 49.87 20.01
C PRO A 621 -34.78 48.44 20.47
N THR A 622 -34.55 48.20 21.78
CA THR A 622 -35.24 47.29 22.76
C THR A 622 -34.80 45.83 22.97
N GLY A 623 -34.50 45.49 24.26
CA GLY A 623 -35.05 44.27 24.91
C GLY A 623 -34.14 43.32 25.73
N GLY A 624 -34.09 43.47 27.07
CA GLY A 624 -33.67 42.43 28.06
C GLY A 624 -32.14 42.21 28.25
N SER A 625 -31.54 42.25 29.46
CA SER A 625 -31.72 41.40 30.67
C SER A 625 -31.18 39.97 30.49
N ALA A 626 -30.22 39.43 31.26
CA ALA A 626 -29.44 39.90 32.42
C ALA A 626 -28.14 39.05 32.60
N ASP A 627 -27.30 39.39 33.60
CA ASP A 627 -26.19 38.61 34.21
C ASP A 627 -25.03 38.13 33.29
N LEU A 628 -23.75 38.39 33.59
CA LEU A 628 -23.05 37.95 34.80
C LEU A 628 -21.75 38.75 35.12
N GLU A 629 -21.09 38.38 36.21
CA GLU A 629 -20.11 39.17 36.95
C GLU A 629 -18.75 39.44 36.28
N ALA A 630 -18.15 40.58 36.65
CA ALA A 630 -16.78 40.95 36.32
C ALA A 630 -15.76 40.32 37.28
N ARG A 631 -14.58 39.94 36.77
CA ARG A 631 -13.31 39.94 37.53
C ARG A 631 -12.13 40.38 36.64
N LYS A 632 -11.42 41.43 37.08
CA LYS A 632 -10.15 41.87 36.48
C LYS A 632 -8.99 40.94 36.89
N PRO A 633 -7.97 40.75 36.04
CA PRO A 633 -6.74 40.06 36.43
C PRO A 633 -5.81 40.96 37.26
N GLN A 634 -5.02 40.35 38.15
CA GLN A 634 -3.85 40.98 38.75
C GLN A 634 -2.58 40.40 38.13
N LEU A 635 -1.62 41.29 37.80
CA LEU A 635 -0.26 40.88 37.44
C LEU A 635 0.54 40.51 38.69
N LEU A 636 1.39 39.49 38.59
CA LEU A 636 2.68 39.43 39.28
C LEU A 636 3.69 38.64 38.41
N LYS A 637 4.98 38.98 38.57
CA LYS A 637 6.07 38.67 37.63
C LYS A 637 6.91 37.45 38.09
N PRO A 638 7.85 36.94 37.27
CA PRO A 638 8.22 35.52 37.27
C PRO A 638 9.35 35.18 38.23
N ASN A 639 9.61 33.88 38.37
CA ASN A 639 10.92 33.37 38.77
C ASN A 639 11.40 32.38 37.70
N LEU A 640 12.65 32.54 37.24
CA LEU A 640 13.28 31.61 36.29
C LEU A 640 13.85 30.42 37.06
N ASP A 641 13.83 29.24 36.43
CA ASP A 641 14.86 28.23 36.66
C ASP A 641 15.33 27.66 35.29
N HIS A 642 16.60 27.30 35.21
CA HIS A 642 17.33 27.04 33.96
C HIS A 642 17.87 25.60 33.92
N THR A 643 17.25 24.69 33.19
CA THR A 643 17.95 23.52 32.56
C THR A 643 17.09 22.83 31.49
N ALA A 644 17.27 23.19 30.21
CA ALA A 644 16.95 22.34 29.06
C ALA A 644 17.76 22.82 27.81
N PRO A 645 18.45 21.94 27.06
CA PRO A 645 19.13 22.30 25.81
C PRO A 645 18.12 22.41 24.63
N PRO A 646 18.47 23.12 23.55
CA PRO A 646 17.52 23.54 22.52
C PRO A 646 17.18 22.43 21.52
N ALA A 647 15.94 22.44 21.04
CA ALA A 647 15.54 21.79 19.79
C ALA A 647 15.56 22.84 18.67
N ASP A 648 16.44 22.65 17.69
CA ASP A 648 16.54 23.55 16.54
C ASP A 648 15.35 23.37 15.60
N PHE A 649 14.46 24.37 15.56
CA PHE A 649 13.51 24.56 14.46
C PHE A 649 14.04 25.65 13.52
N LEU A 650 14.45 25.25 12.31
CA LEU A 650 14.69 26.18 11.21
C LEU A 650 13.54 26.08 10.20
N PRO A 651 12.74 27.15 10.02
CA PRO A 651 11.87 27.28 8.85
C PRO A 651 12.71 27.80 7.67
N MET A 652 12.62 27.15 6.51
CA MET A 652 13.06 27.74 5.25
C MET A 652 11.88 28.01 4.33
N SER A 653 11.75 29.28 3.97
CA SER A 653 10.71 29.80 3.09
C SER A 653 11.25 30.03 1.67
N TRP A 654 10.46 29.61 0.68
CA TRP A 654 10.15 30.40 -0.53
C TRP A 654 11.24 30.56 -1.62
N ASN A 655 10.95 30.10 -2.84
CA ASN A 655 10.75 30.93 -4.05
C ASN A 655 10.45 30.08 -5.29
N GLY A 656 9.26 30.25 -5.86
CA GLY A 656 8.85 29.56 -7.07
C GLY A 656 9.17 30.32 -8.35
N ARG A 657 9.10 29.62 -9.49
CA ARG A 657 8.76 30.18 -10.80
C ARG A 657 7.91 29.16 -11.55
N GLY A 658 6.69 29.54 -11.90
CA GLY A 658 5.95 28.86 -12.97
C GLY A 658 6.33 29.41 -14.34
N SER A 659 6.17 28.61 -15.39
CA SER A 659 5.19 28.92 -16.45
C SER A 659 5.20 27.90 -17.60
N ALA A 660 4.00 27.40 -17.90
CA ALA A 660 3.42 27.12 -19.22
C ALA A 660 4.11 26.15 -20.23
N ALA A 661 3.43 25.02 -20.44
CA ALA A 661 2.96 24.47 -21.73
C ALA A 661 3.93 24.20 -22.89
N CYS A 662 3.96 22.94 -23.36
CA CYS A 662 3.21 22.54 -24.57
C CYS A 662 3.22 21.02 -24.83
N SER A 663 2.19 20.55 -25.55
CA SER A 663 2.08 19.19 -26.10
C SER A 663 2.87 19.05 -27.40
N ILE A 664 3.38 17.85 -27.73
CA ILE A 664 3.37 17.25 -29.08
C ILE A 664 3.98 15.83 -29.07
N CYS A 665 3.33 14.91 -29.79
CA CYS A 665 3.85 13.58 -30.12
C CYS A 665 4.62 13.58 -31.46
N SER A 666 5.37 12.51 -31.71
CA SER A 666 6.07 12.13 -32.96
C SER A 666 7.45 12.77 -33.22
N ILE A 667 8.48 11.92 -33.28
CA ILE A 667 9.13 11.57 -34.56
C ILE A 667 9.96 10.29 -34.41
N SER A 668 10.03 9.51 -35.48
CA SER A 668 10.75 8.24 -35.58
C SER A 668 12.11 8.39 -36.30
N SER A 669 13.04 7.49 -35.97
CA SER A 669 14.26 7.13 -36.72
C SER A 669 15.32 8.19 -37.05
N ILE A 670 16.54 8.01 -36.52
CA ILE A 670 17.78 8.05 -37.32
C ILE A 670 18.90 7.24 -36.63
N SER A 671 19.90 6.82 -37.40
CA SER A 671 20.78 5.68 -37.11
C SER A 671 22.28 6.02 -36.93
N SER A 672 22.91 5.43 -35.90
CA SER A 672 24.31 4.94 -35.88
C SER A 672 25.49 5.96 -35.89
N PRO A 673 26.75 5.56 -35.55
CA PRO A 673 27.16 4.69 -34.42
C PRO A 673 28.46 5.10 -33.65
N GLY A 674 28.62 4.59 -32.42
CA GLY A 674 29.91 4.27 -31.76
C GLY A 674 30.50 5.29 -30.77
N PRO A 675 31.58 4.94 -30.01
CA PRO A 675 32.13 3.62 -29.69
C PRO A 675 31.93 3.21 -28.20
N ALA A 676 32.40 2.02 -27.80
CA ALA A 676 32.12 1.40 -26.49
C ALA A 676 33.30 1.44 -25.48
N GLU A 677 32.97 1.36 -24.18
CA GLU A 677 33.63 0.59 -23.08
C GLU A 677 33.20 1.15 -21.68
N PRO A 678 33.28 0.40 -20.55
CA PRO A 678 32.72 -0.94 -20.34
C PRO A 678 31.96 -1.11 -18.98
N ASP A 679 31.34 -2.27 -18.80
CA ASP A 679 30.97 -2.94 -17.55
C ASP A 679 30.17 -2.21 -16.44
N GLN A 680 28.86 -2.49 -16.38
CA GLN A 680 28.14 -2.66 -15.12
C GLN A 680 27.48 -4.05 -15.03
N ASN A 681 27.69 -4.72 -13.90
CA ASN A 681 27.50 -6.15 -13.72
C ASN A 681 26.14 -6.45 -13.05
N PHE A 682 25.16 -6.96 -13.81
CA PHE A 682 23.80 -7.28 -13.32
C PHE A 682 23.69 -8.68 -12.69
N SER A 683 24.62 -9.05 -11.81
CA SER A 683 24.67 -10.39 -11.20
C SER A 683 23.55 -10.70 -10.18
N PHE A 684 22.73 -9.72 -9.79
CA PHE A 684 21.63 -9.92 -8.82
C PHE A 684 20.33 -10.51 -9.44
N LEU A 685 20.17 -10.48 -10.76
CA LEU A 685 18.93 -10.91 -11.43
C LEU A 685 18.79 -12.43 -11.58
N MET A 686 19.87 -13.21 -11.39
CA MET A 686 19.86 -14.67 -11.56
C MET A 686 19.38 -15.47 -10.34
N THR A 687 19.18 -14.85 -9.17
CA THR A 687 18.74 -15.54 -7.94
C THR A 687 17.23 -15.67 -7.78
N TRP A 688 16.43 -15.05 -8.65
CA TRP A 688 14.97 -15.02 -8.54
C TRP A 688 14.22 -15.95 -9.52
N ALA A 689 14.86 -16.37 -10.61
CA ALA A 689 14.25 -17.18 -11.66
C ALA A 689 13.76 -18.58 -11.18
N SER A 690 14.37 -19.13 -10.13
CA SER A 690 14.06 -20.48 -9.61
C SER A 690 12.82 -20.55 -8.71
N ARG A 691 12.19 -19.42 -8.36
CA ARG A 691 11.01 -19.39 -7.47
C ARG A 691 9.66 -19.29 -8.19
N PHE A 692 9.63 -19.03 -9.49
CA PHE A 692 8.37 -18.89 -10.25
C PHE A 692 7.82 -20.20 -10.86
N TRP A 693 8.56 -21.30 -10.80
CA TRP A 693 8.18 -22.61 -11.34
C TRP A 693 7.24 -23.44 -10.43
N LYS A 694 6.40 -22.78 -9.63
CA LYS A 694 5.42 -23.43 -8.72
C LYS A 694 4.04 -22.75 -8.63
N LEU A 695 3.76 -21.79 -9.51
CA LEU A 695 2.47 -21.09 -9.59
C LEU A 695 1.69 -21.36 -10.88
N ALA A 696 2.28 -22.06 -11.86
CA ALA A 696 1.61 -22.44 -13.10
C ALA A 696 0.70 -23.68 -12.95
N ASP A 697 1.02 -24.60 -12.05
CA ASP A 697 0.29 -25.88 -11.86
C ASP A 697 -1.07 -25.74 -11.15
N LEU A 698 -1.54 -24.53 -10.83
CA LEU A 698 -2.78 -24.31 -10.07
C LEU A 698 -4.01 -23.92 -10.92
N TYR A 699 -3.86 -23.70 -12.24
CA TYR A 699 -4.89 -23.10 -13.09
C TYR A 699 -5.10 -23.79 -14.46
N GLU A 700 -4.95 -25.12 -14.55
CA GLU A 700 -5.49 -25.88 -15.69
C GLU A 700 -6.88 -26.49 -15.38
N PRO A 701 -7.88 -26.37 -16.29
CA PRO A 701 -9.19 -27.00 -16.12
C PRO A 701 -9.11 -28.52 -16.29
N ARG A 702 -9.77 -29.27 -15.40
CA ARG A 702 -9.81 -30.74 -15.46
C ARG A 702 -10.48 -31.24 -16.76
N GLY A 703 -9.70 -31.97 -17.55
CA GLY A 703 -10.17 -32.72 -18.71
C GLY A 703 -10.77 -34.09 -18.37
N VAL A 704 -11.73 -34.47 -19.19
CA VAL A 704 -12.50 -35.72 -19.29
C VAL A 704 -11.65 -37.00 -19.17
N GLU A 705 -12.20 -38.02 -18.48
CA GLU A 705 -11.67 -39.40 -18.41
C GLU A 705 -11.76 -40.14 -19.75
N PRO A 706 -10.77 -40.99 -20.09
CA PRO A 706 -10.97 -42.18 -20.91
C PRO A 706 -10.80 -43.47 -20.09
N GLU A 707 -11.49 -44.52 -20.54
CA GLU A 707 -11.48 -45.87 -19.94
C GLU A 707 -10.10 -46.55 -20.03
N GLU A 708 -9.70 -47.27 -18.97
CA GLU A 708 -8.64 -48.29 -19.04
C GLU A 708 -9.26 -49.70 -18.98
N ASP A 709 -8.75 -50.57 -19.84
CA ASP A 709 -9.01 -52.02 -19.86
C ASP A 709 -7.77 -52.73 -19.30
N SER A 710 -7.97 -53.81 -18.53
CA SER A 710 -7.00 -54.67 -17.81
C SER A 710 -6.31 -54.14 -16.53
#